data_AF-A0A7K7NRU7-F1
#
_entry.id   AF-A0A7K7NRU7-F1
#
_cell.length_a   1.000
_cell.length_b   1.000
_cell.length_c   1.000
_cell.angle_alpha   90.00
_cell.angle_beta   90.00
_cell.angle_gamma   90.00
#
_symmetry.space_group_name_H-M   'P 1'
#
loop_
_entity.id
_entity.type
_entity.pdbx_description
1 polymer ?
#
loop_
_entity_poly.entity_id
_entity_poly.type
_entity_poly.pdbx_seq_one_letter_code
_entity_poly.pdbx_strand_id
1 'polypeptide(L)'
;SGAASPFLNNRNVLASSILSTVMENSASSRTGSSPPNSVFCSKYEIHTDSEKKNMNGAGKEHTENILEEYSQKGRDVQKRLNETTELREQQKINLRLIIADLQTKLMEVQLERDALQDTRQKESQCQENVKIQLKNTVQELEAANQLQEEMLREADSRTEHLKKMVHSHKEVLLELRGILMDYEDSTGKKLYEHENITSLHIQSLSTAFADILRDLDSEVSYLKEKVVLVEEKLESLKKDSQTQNQLLLQQHQNRIKQLISEHEQEVAALTDKANSAHCYANSIKARWRSFSIEQTRNQNSVLAHQGSHLESTVSQLRSELREAKRMYEDKVEELEKQLHLAQSEVAEAQTEQDQCSQESGNLNDQIHQLLAELHKKDIELSLEKEQNKRFWDRSTDNSITINHLRKQLDNKNIQLQCMENTVKEMRTECCRQMERQMAAVKEKKESIGRISSLTVQLESTKETLCKVKEDLTAKQINLETAEKTLSTLTACLQEKERALEDTSKEIKKLHSQLGSRMQELQHLKNEEDRLHNVQSECETLKLQVLEKERIIEVFQKQIDNMTQIVGQSSRTAGAMEVEKSQFIKEINDWKLKVEELKVAKDEKEARIHELEARLSELELEKVKLVNTCTERLRALNDTKLEKDQLMNELQASRSELAGLGEGFEDLKRDYQGKIEELKNTANRLKMQLKSAQAELEQTRTALKTMEGSDGNAMKVAVGMQKQITAKRGQIDALQSKIKFLEEAMTNAAKEKHYLREENSKLSQDLSYVTAENTKIAGELEILRSQSKHLKEKIPKMETALDKASMQFPECQCIIQCQEQQAMRFRLQHTLDVK
;
A
#
# COMPACT_ATOMS: atom_id res chain seq x y z
N SER A 1 8.15 -30.22 -13.00
CA SER A 1 7.46 -31.47 -13.36
C SER A 1 8.42 -32.64 -13.28
N GLY A 2 7.99 -33.83 -12.82
CA GLY A 2 8.87 -35.00 -12.61
C GLY A 2 9.82 -34.82 -11.41
N ALA A 3 9.80 -35.57 -10.31
CA ALA A 3 9.34 -36.93 -10.01
C ALA A 3 10.15 -38.04 -10.68
N ALA A 4 11.22 -38.49 -10.00
CA ALA A 4 11.80 -39.83 -10.12
C ALA A 4 12.75 -40.12 -8.94
N SER A 5 12.39 -41.05 -8.05
CA SER A 5 13.32 -41.67 -7.10
C SER A 5 13.59 -43.11 -7.53
N PRO A 6 14.86 -43.54 -7.61
CA PRO A 6 15.19 -44.95 -7.48
C PRO A 6 16.21 -45.20 -6.35
N PHE A 7 15.72 -45.89 -5.31
CA PHE A 7 16.12 -47.27 -4.98
C PHE A 7 17.61 -47.72 -4.96
N LEU A 8 17.87 -48.54 -3.93
CA LEU A 8 18.85 -49.63 -3.79
C LEU A 8 20.28 -49.36 -3.30
N ASN A 9 20.59 -50.15 -2.26
CA ASN A 9 21.87 -50.83 -1.96
C ASN A 9 23.07 -50.02 -1.44
N ASN A 10 24.07 -50.63 -0.77
CA ASN A 10 24.14 -51.79 0.16
C ASN A 10 25.63 -52.03 0.49
N ARG A 11 26.12 -51.53 1.63
CA ARG A 11 27.29 -52.01 2.40
C ARG A 11 27.39 -51.17 3.69
N ASN A 12 27.53 -51.69 4.91
CA ASN A 12 28.44 -52.72 5.45
C ASN A 12 29.93 -52.45 5.18
N VAL A 13 30.66 -51.97 6.19
CA VAL A 13 31.82 -52.67 6.80
C VAL A 13 32.41 -51.84 7.97
N LEU A 14 32.72 -52.55 9.07
CA LEU A 14 33.78 -52.42 10.11
C LEU A 14 34.75 -51.20 10.07
N ALA A 15 35.37 -50.72 11.17
CA ALA A 15 35.43 -51.13 12.58
C ALA A 15 35.87 -49.90 13.45
N SER A 16 35.40 -49.71 14.69
CA SER A 16 35.96 -50.21 15.97
C SER A 16 37.35 -49.68 16.39
N SER A 17 37.43 -49.19 17.64
CA SER A 17 38.62 -49.17 18.52
C SER A 17 39.71 -48.09 18.23
N ILE A 18 40.54 -47.63 19.19
CA ILE A 18 40.76 -48.07 20.59
C ILE A 18 41.30 -46.97 21.55
N LEU A 19 41.18 -47.24 22.86
CA LEU A 19 41.82 -46.65 24.06
C LEU A 19 41.64 -45.17 24.47
N SER A 20 41.55 -45.03 25.80
CA SER A 20 41.77 -43.83 26.60
C SER A 20 43.18 -43.88 27.23
N THR A 21 43.70 -42.73 27.68
CA THR A 21 44.88 -42.65 28.57
C THR A 21 44.65 -41.55 29.61
N VAL A 22 45.07 -41.80 30.86
CA VAL A 22 44.89 -40.91 32.02
C VAL A 22 46.18 -40.87 32.85
N MET A 23 46.58 -39.69 33.33
CA MET A 23 47.21 -39.37 34.64
C MET A 23 47.56 -37.86 34.63
N GLU A 24 47.12 -37.03 35.58
CA GLU A 24 47.42 -36.93 37.03
C GLU A 24 48.65 -36.06 37.38
N ASN A 25 48.47 -35.21 38.41
CA ASN A 25 49.45 -34.54 39.28
C ASN A 25 48.67 -33.52 40.15
N SER A 26 48.90 -33.30 41.46
CA SER A 26 49.92 -33.82 42.41
C SER A 26 49.35 -33.87 43.85
N ALA A 27 50.06 -34.47 44.81
CA ALA A 27 49.77 -34.43 46.25
C ALA A 27 51.06 -34.47 47.11
N SER A 28 51.04 -34.07 48.39
CA SER A 28 51.85 -34.65 49.51
C SER A 28 51.61 -33.96 50.90
N SER A 29 52.36 -34.37 51.94
CA SER A 29 52.36 -33.84 53.35
C SER A 29 53.82 -33.81 53.93
N ARG A 30 54.22 -33.93 55.23
CA ARG A 30 53.64 -34.52 56.47
C ARG A 30 54.51 -34.21 57.74
N THR A 31 53.92 -34.40 58.93
CA THR A 31 54.54 -34.78 60.26
C THR A 31 55.45 -33.82 61.08
N GLY A 32 55.10 -33.62 62.38
CA GLY A 32 55.93 -34.04 63.54
C GLY A 32 56.67 -32.98 64.42
N SER A 33 56.49 -33.02 65.76
CA SER A 33 57.52 -32.74 66.84
C SER A 33 56.93 -32.58 68.27
N SER A 34 57.79 -32.63 69.31
CA SER A 34 57.59 -32.42 70.79
C SER A 34 58.99 -32.51 71.48
N PRO A 35 59.22 -32.26 72.81
CA PRO A 35 58.56 -31.48 73.88
C PRO A 35 59.51 -30.32 74.38
N PRO A 36 59.55 -29.79 75.65
CA PRO A 36 59.97 -30.50 76.90
C PRO A 36 59.39 -30.02 78.27
N ASN A 37 59.87 -30.71 79.33
CA ASN A 37 59.54 -30.75 80.78
C ASN A 37 59.44 -29.46 81.64
N SER A 38 58.56 -29.53 82.66
CA SER A 38 58.82 -29.24 84.09
C SER A 38 57.77 -29.96 84.98
N VAL A 39 57.97 -30.54 86.19
CA VAL A 39 59.10 -30.80 87.13
C VAL A 39 59.23 -29.92 88.38
N PHE A 40 58.43 -30.24 89.42
CA PHE A 40 58.67 -30.10 90.88
C PHE A 40 57.60 -31.01 91.57
N CYS A 41 57.83 -32.10 92.29
CA CYS A 41 58.82 -32.56 93.30
C CYS A 41 58.48 -32.25 94.77
N SER A 42 57.57 -33.02 95.36
CA SER A 42 57.69 -33.63 96.71
C SER A 42 56.67 -34.79 96.81
N LYS A 43 57.05 -36.06 96.72
CA LYS A 43 57.58 -36.88 97.84
C LYS A 43 56.90 -36.61 99.18
N TYR A 44 56.06 -37.56 99.60
CA TYR A 44 56.19 -38.24 100.89
C TYR A 44 55.69 -39.68 100.74
N GLU A 45 56.60 -40.62 100.90
CA GLU A 45 56.38 -42.06 100.87
C GLU A 45 57.13 -42.61 102.08
N ILE A 46 56.41 -43.19 103.04
CA ILE A 46 56.99 -43.80 104.24
C ILE A 46 56.30 -45.15 104.47
N HIS A 47 56.86 -46.18 103.86
CA HIS A 47 56.82 -47.53 104.40
C HIS A 47 58.07 -47.71 105.26
N THR A 48 57.90 -48.08 106.53
CA THR A 48 58.97 -48.57 107.41
C THR A 48 58.43 -49.78 108.15
N ASP A 49 59.17 -50.88 108.09
CA ASP A 49 58.70 -52.20 108.53
C ASP A 49 58.95 -52.47 110.02
N SER A 50 58.39 -53.60 110.46
CA SER A 50 58.53 -54.24 111.78
C SER A 50 59.91 -54.10 112.47
N GLU A 51 59.88 -53.81 113.79
CA GLU A 51 60.74 -54.57 114.72
C GLU A 51 60.13 -54.72 116.14
N LYS A 52 60.53 -55.76 116.89
CA LYS A 52 60.03 -56.09 118.24
C LYS A 52 61.13 -55.94 119.30
N LYS A 53 60.92 -55.12 120.35
CA LYS A 53 61.39 -55.47 121.71
C LYS A 53 60.76 -54.69 122.89
N ASN A 54 60.19 -55.48 123.80
CA ASN A 54 59.86 -55.30 125.23
C ASN A 54 60.36 -54.09 126.06
N MET A 55 59.45 -53.59 126.92
CA MET A 55 59.65 -53.05 128.30
C MET A 55 60.51 -51.76 128.45
N ASN A 56 60.02 -50.62 128.98
CA ASN A 56 59.26 -50.45 130.23
C ASN A 56 58.64 -49.04 130.40
N GLY A 57 57.76 -48.89 131.39
CA GLY A 57 56.81 -47.78 131.57
C GLY A 57 57.32 -46.35 131.86
N ALA A 58 56.56 -45.38 131.35
CA ALA A 58 56.12 -44.14 132.01
C ALA A 58 55.04 -43.48 131.13
N GLY A 59 53.89 -43.06 131.68
CA GLY A 59 52.81 -42.53 130.84
C GLY A 59 51.83 -41.58 131.53
N LYS A 60 51.71 -40.37 130.96
CA LYS A 60 50.47 -39.56 130.95
C LYS A 60 50.53 -38.36 130.00
N GLU A 61 51.71 -37.74 129.87
CA GLU A 61 51.89 -36.43 129.21
C GLU A 61 51.98 -36.52 127.66
N HIS A 62 52.43 -37.66 127.13
CA HIS A 62 52.58 -37.87 125.68
C HIS A 62 51.23 -37.96 124.94
N THR A 63 50.22 -38.55 125.58
CA THR A 63 48.87 -38.71 125.01
C THR A 63 48.13 -37.39 124.82
N GLU A 64 48.39 -36.39 125.66
CA GLU A 64 47.71 -35.10 125.63
C GLU A 64 48.27 -34.21 124.50
N ASN A 65 49.60 -34.14 124.36
CA ASN A 65 50.24 -33.48 123.21
C ASN A 65 49.84 -34.09 121.87
N ILE A 66 49.74 -35.43 121.77
CA ILE A 66 49.27 -36.10 120.55
C ILE A 66 47.82 -35.70 120.24
N LEU A 67 46.93 -35.63 121.26
CA LEU A 67 45.54 -35.25 121.06
C LEU A 67 45.40 -33.80 120.60
N GLU A 68 46.18 -32.88 121.18
CA GLU A 68 46.22 -31.47 120.77
C GLU A 68 46.78 -31.31 119.34
N GLU A 69 47.84 -32.04 118.96
CA GLU A 69 48.38 -32.01 117.60
C GLU A 69 47.35 -32.52 116.58
N TYR A 70 46.68 -33.66 116.84
CA TYR A 70 45.61 -34.14 115.96
C TYR A 70 44.41 -33.19 115.92
N SER A 71 44.07 -32.53 117.04
CA SER A 71 43.01 -31.53 117.10
C SER A 71 43.36 -30.31 116.23
N GLN A 72 44.58 -29.79 116.34
CA GLN A 72 45.08 -28.71 115.49
C GLN A 72 45.13 -29.10 114.01
N LYS A 73 45.63 -30.30 113.70
CA LYS A 73 45.68 -30.86 112.33
C LYS A 73 44.26 -31.00 111.74
N GLY A 74 43.27 -31.34 112.57
CA GLY A 74 41.85 -31.31 112.23
C GLY A 74 41.34 -29.89 111.95
N ARG A 75 41.66 -28.91 112.81
CA ARG A 75 41.34 -27.48 112.60
C ARG A 75 41.94 -26.96 111.28
N ASP A 76 43.17 -27.33 110.94
CA ASP A 76 43.86 -26.91 109.71
C ASP A 76 43.37 -27.64 108.45
N VAL A 77 42.88 -28.88 108.56
CA VAL A 77 42.16 -29.55 107.47
C VAL A 77 40.79 -28.90 107.26
N GLN A 78 40.03 -28.59 108.31
CA GLN A 78 38.74 -27.92 108.20
C GLN A 78 38.90 -26.50 107.62
N LYS A 79 39.93 -25.75 108.03
CA LYS A 79 40.22 -24.42 107.48
C LYS A 79 40.50 -24.48 105.97
N ARG A 80 41.38 -25.39 105.52
CA ARG A 80 41.65 -25.59 104.09
C ARG A 80 40.43 -26.09 103.31
N LEU A 81 39.58 -26.92 103.93
CA LEU A 81 38.32 -27.33 103.31
C LEU A 81 37.40 -26.12 103.10
N ASN A 82 37.23 -25.27 104.12
CA ASN A 82 36.45 -24.03 104.02
C ASN A 82 37.03 -23.11 102.92
N GLU A 83 38.34 -22.83 102.95
CA GLU A 83 39.03 -22.01 101.94
C GLU A 83 38.83 -22.53 100.51
N THR A 84 38.89 -23.87 100.30
CA THR A 84 38.63 -24.45 98.97
C THR A 84 37.15 -24.43 98.57
N THR A 85 36.20 -24.44 99.52
CA THR A 85 34.77 -24.23 99.22
C THR A 85 34.44 -22.78 98.90
N GLU A 86 35.04 -21.81 99.60
CA GLU A 86 34.90 -20.38 99.31
C GLU A 86 35.48 -20.05 97.92
N LEU A 87 36.68 -20.56 97.61
CA LEU A 87 37.29 -20.38 96.29
C LEU A 87 36.45 -21.01 95.17
N ARG A 88 35.82 -22.17 95.42
CA ARG A 88 34.89 -22.81 94.46
C ARG A 88 33.63 -21.98 94.24
N GLU A 89 33.01 -21.45 95.29
CA GLU A 89 31.82 -20.59 95.16
C GLU A 89 32.17 -19.25 94.51
N GLN A 90 33.34 -18.67 94.79
CA GLN A 90 33.82 -17.46 94.09
C GLN A 90 34.06 -17.71 92.60
N GLN A 91 34.68 -18.84 92.23
CA GLN A 91 34.83 -19.24 90.83
C GLN A 91 33.47 -19.41 90.13
N LYS A 92 32.50 -20.03 90.82
CA LYS A 92 31.12 -20.23 90.35
C LYS A 92 30.34 -18.92 90.21
N ILE A 93 30.58 -17.93 91.08
CA ILE A 93 30.04 -16.56 90.95
C ILE A 93 30.68 -15.87 89.74
N ASN A 94 32.01 -15.91 89.60
CA ASN A 94 32.71 -15.31 88.46
C ASN A 94 32.24 -15.92 87.13
N LEU A 95 32.07 -17.25 87.05
CA LEU A 95 31.54 -17.93 85.86
C LEU A 95 30.10 -17.53 85.55
N ARG A 96 29.23 -17.33 86.55
CA ARG A 96 27.87 -16.80 86.35
C ARG A 96 27.87 -15.37 85.80
N LEU A 97 28.77 -14.51 86.29
CA LEU A 97 28.93 -13.15 85.78
C LEU A 97 29.41 -13.15 84.32
N ILE A 98 30.38 -14.01 83.97
CA ILE A 98 30.87 -14.17 82.59
C ILE A 98 29.75 -14.70 81.69
N ILE A 99 28.95 -15.68 82.14
CA ILE A 99 27.82 -16.20 81.37
C ILE A 99 26.76 -15.10 81.13
N ALA A 100 26.46 -14.27 82.15
CA ALA A 100 25.53 -13.16 82.01
C ALA A 100 26.04 -12.08 81.03
N ASP A 101 27.31 -11.69 81.10
CA ASP A 101 27.96 -10.76 80.17
C ASP A 101 27.91 -11.29 78.72
N LEU A 102 28.21 -12.57 78.52
CA LEU A 102 28.11 -13.22 77.20
C LEU A 102 26.66 -13.34 76.70
N GLN A 103 25.68 -13.52 77.58
CA GLN A 103 24.26 -13.52 77.23
C GLN A 103 23.77 -12.13 76.81
N THR A 104 24.18 -11.06 77.51
CA THR A 104 23.89 -9.68 77.13
C THR A 104 24.49 -9.36 75.76
N LYS A 105 25.78 -9.65 75.54
CA LYS A 105 26.46 -9.42 74.26
C LYS A 105 25.87 -10.23 73.11
N LEU A 106 25.40 -11.45 73.36
CA LEU A 106 24.69 -12.24 72.37
C LEU A 106 23.34 -11.60 71.98
N MET A 107 22.62 -11.02 72.94
CA MET A 107 21.38 -10.29 72.68
C MET A 107 21.63 -8.96 71.93
N GLU A 108 22.66 -8.21 72.30
CA GLU A 108 23.09 -6.98 71.61
C GLU A 108 23.44 -7.26 70.14
N VAL A 109 24.29 -8.25 69.87
CA VAL A 109 24.66 -8.66 68.50
C VAL A 109 23.46 -9.18 67.69
N GLN A 110 22.45 -9.80 68.34
CA GLN A 110 21.21 -10.19 67.67
C GLN A 110 20.37 -8.96 67.29
N LEU A 111 20.23 -7.98 68.18
CA LEU A 111 19.51 -6.73 67.91
C LEU A 111 20.21 -5.90 66.81
N GLU A 112 21.55 -5.80 66.84
CA GLU A 112 22.34 -5.15 65.79
C GLU A 112 22.17 -5.83 64.43
N ARG A 113 22.22 -7.17 64.38
CA ARG A 113 21.95 -7.95 63.16
C ARG A 113 20.56 -7.66 62.60
N ASP A 114 19.54 -7.62 63.46
CA ASP A 114 18.15 -7.45 63.01
C ASP A 114 17.87 -6.02 62.53
N ALA A 115 18.49 -5.01 63.17
CA ALA A 115 18.49 -3.63 62.68
C ALA A 115 19.28 -3.48 61.35
N LEU A 116 20.40 -4.20 61.19
CA LEU A 116 21.16 -4.26 59.93
C LEU A 116 20.35 -4.93 58.81
N GLN A 117 19.51 -5.92 59.14
CA GLN A 117 18.64 -6.58 58.18
C GLN A 117 17.48 -5.67 57.73
N ASP A 118 16.81 -5.00 58.67
CA ASP A 118 15.75 -4.02 58.38
C ASP A 118 16.26 -2.84 57.53
N THR A 119 17.43 -2.28 57.86
CA THR A 119 18.04 -1.19 57.08
C THR A 119 18.41 -1.64 55.65
N ARG A 120 19.02 -2.82 55.48
CA ARG A 120 19.28 -3.39 54.13
C ARG A 120 18.01 -3.68 53.34
N GLN A 121 16.94 -4.13 54.00
CA GLN A 121 15.64 -4.38 53.36
C GLN A 121 15.02 -3.07 52.86
N LYS A 122 15.06 -2.01 53.69
CA LYS A 122 14.60 -0.67 53.31
C LYS A 122 15.44 -0.07 52.18
N GLU A 123 16.76 -0.23 52.23
CA GLU A 123 17.66 0.20 51.15
C GLU A 123 17.32 -0.49 49.82
N SER A 124 17.19 -1.83 49.83
CA SER A 124 16.79 -2.62 48.66
C SER A 124 15.44 -2.18 48.09
N GLN A 125 14.46 -1.90 48.95
CA GLN A 125 13.15 -1.38 48.53
C GLN A 125 13.25 0.04 47.93
N CYS A 126 14.10 0.91 48.48
CA CYS A 126 14.38 2.22 47.89
C CYS A 126 15.08 2.12 46.53
N GLN A 127 16.05 1.20 46.38
CA GLN A 127 16.73 0.95 45.10
C GLN A 127 15.75 0.43 44.03
N GLU A 128 14.86 -0.49 44.38
CA GLU A 128 13.84 -0.98 43.44
C GLU A 128 12.82 0.11 43.06
N ASN A 129 12.40 0.96 44.02
CA ASN A 129 11.54 2.12 43.73
C ASN A 129 12.19 3.09 42.74
N VAL A 130 13.49 3.41 42.92
CA VAL A 130 14.25 4.25 41.98
C VAL A 130 14.40 3.58 40.61
N LYS A 131 14.62 2.27 40.56
CA LYS A 131 14.66 1.48 39.33
C LYS A 131 13.32 1.47 38.58
N ILE A 132 12.20 1.41 39.29
CA ILE A 132 10.85 1.56 38.71
C ILE A 132 10.65 2.99 38.17
N GLN A 133 11.00 4.03 38.94
CA GLN A 133 10.92 5.42 38.48
C GLN A 133 11.76 5.67 37.23
N LEU A 134 13.03 5.23 37.22
CA LEU A 134 13.91 5.33 36.05
C LEU A 134 13.30 4.63 34.83
N LYS A 135 12.79 3.40 34.99
CA LYS A 135 12.12 2.67 33.91
C LYS A 135 10.94 3.46 33.35
N ASN A 136 10.08 4.02 34.21
CA ASN A 136 8.95 4.82 33.77
C ASN A 136 9.42 6.06 32.99
N THR A 137 10.41 6.81 33.49
CA THR A 137 10.94 7.99 32.79
C THR A 137 11.60 7.65 31.45
N VAL A 138 12.23 6.47 31.33
CA VAL A 138 12.75 5.99 30.04
C VAL A 138 11.60 5.70 29.07
N GLN A 139 10.52 5.05 29.52
CA GLN A 139 9.35 4.78 28.67
C GLN A 139 8.61 6.07 28.25
N GLU A 140 8.55 7.07 29.13
CA GLU A 140 8.01 8.41 28.82
C GLU A 140 8.87 9.15 27.78
N LEU A 141 10.21 9.06 27.90
CA LEU A 141 11.15 9.64 26.93
C LEU A 141 11.13 8.90 25.58
N GLU A 142 11.03 7.57 25.58
CA GLU A 142 10.87 6.75 24.37
C GLU A 142 9.58 7.12 23.62
N ALA A 143 8.45 7.28 24.33
CA ALA A 143 7.19 7.71 23.75
C ALA A 143 7.24 9.15 23.21
N ALA A 144 7.89 10.07 23.95
CA ALA A 144 8.08 11.45 23.50
C ALA A 144 8.96 11.54 22.24
N ASN A 145 10.03 10.74 22.17
CA ASN A 145 10.90 10.66 20.99
C ASN A 145 10.18 10.05 19.78
N GLN A 146 9.38 8.98 19.97
CA GLN A 146 8.55 8.42 18.90
C GLN A 146 7.56 9.44 18.33
N LEU A 147 6.89 10.22 19.19
CA LEU A 147 6.01 11.30 18.77
C LEU A 147 6.75 12.41 18.01
N GLN A 148 7.96 12.76 18.46
CA GLN A 148 8.81 13.74 17.76
C GLN A 148 9.27 13.22 16.38
N GLU A 149 9.63 11.95 16.25
CA GLU A 149 9.97 11.31 14.98
C GLU A 149 8.77 11.23 14.01
N GLU A 150 7.55 11.02 14.53
CA GLU A 150 6.33 11.04 13.73
C GLU A 150 6.01 12.46 13.25
N MET A 151 6.11 13.48 14.13
CA MET A 151 5.93 14.88 13.75
C MET A 151 6.97 15.36 12.73
N LEU A 152 8.23 14.94 12.85
CA LEU A 152 9.28 15.23 11.87
C LEU A 152 8.98 14.58 10.52
N ARG A 153 8.59 13.29 10.51
CA ARG A 153 8.21 12.55 9.31
C ARG A 153 6.99 13.16 8.61
N GLU A 154 6.02 13.68 9.36
CA GLU A 154 4.88 14.41 8.82
C GLU A 154 5.29 15.77 8.24
N ALA A 155 6.20 16.50 8.91
CA ALA A 155 6.76 17.75 8.40
C ALA A 155 7.56 17.53 7.09
N ASP A 156 8.42 16.51 7.04
CA ASP A 156 9.15 16.13 5.82
C ASP A 156 8.18 15.75 4.68
N SER A 157 7.13 14.98 4.97
CA SER A 157 6.09 14.63 4.00
C SER A 157 5.38 15.86 3.43
N ARG A 158 4.99 16.83 4.29
CA ARG A 158 4.46 18.13 3.86
C ARG A 158 5.46 18.92 3.02
N THR A 159 6.73 18.92 3.40
CA THR A 159 7.80 19.61 2.68
C THR A 159 8.07 18.99 1.30
N GLU A 160 8.06 17.67 1.16
CA GLU A 160 8.17 16.98 -0.14
C GLU A 160 6.94 17.22 -1.03
N HIS A 161 5.74 17.28 -0.47
CA HIS A 161 4.54 17.67 -1.21
C HIS A 161 4.65 19.12 -1.73
N LEU A 162 5.10 20.06 -0.90
CA LEU A 162 5.33 21.45 -1.31
C LEU A 162 6.43 21.57 -2.38
N LYS A 163 7.55 20.83 -2.25
CA LYS A 163 8.60 20.77 -3.28
C LYS A 163 8.03 20.31 -4.63
N LYS A 164 7.18 19.28 -4.64
CA LYS A 164 6.51 18.79 -5.86
C LYS A 164 5.60 19.84 -6.49
N MET A 165 4.78 20.53 -5.70
CA MET A 165 3.95 21.63 -6.23
C MET A 165 4.79 22.81 -6.76
N VAL A 166 5.89 23.16 -6.10
CA VAL A 166 6.82 24.19 -6.61
C VAL A 166 7.50 23.73 -7.91
N HIS A 167 7.77 22.44 -8.07
CA HIS A 167 8.29 21.87 -9.32
C HIS A 167 7.26 21.99 -10.46
N SER A 168 6.02 21.52 -10.25
CA SER A 168 4.97 21.60 -11.28
C SER A 168 4.60 23.04 -11.65
N HIS A 169 4.58 23.97 -10.70
CA HIS A 169 4.43 25.39 -11.02
C HIS A 169 5.61 25.94 -11.83
N LYS A 170 6.84 25.44 -11.62
CA LYS A 170 8.00 25.81 -12.43
C LYS A 170 7.93 25.22 -13.84
N GLU A 171 7.44 23.99 -14.00
CA GLU A 171 7.23 23.34 -15.30
C GLU A 171 6.22 24.14 -16.14
N VAL A 172 5.04 24.46 -15.57
CA VAL A 172 4.03 25.31 -16.24
C VAL A 172 4.58 26.70 -16.58
N LEU A 173 5.42 27.30 -15.72
CA LEU A 173 6.10 28.57 -16.01
C LEU A 173 7.21 28.47 -17.06
N LEU A 174 7.67 27.26 -17.43
CA LEU A 174 8.56 27.04 -18.56
C LEU A 174 7.76 26.81 -19.86
N GLU A 175 6.67 26.05 -19.80
CA GLU A 175 5.72 25.87 -20.91
C GLU A 175 5.15 27.22 -21.37
N LEU A 176 4.68 28.05 -20.44
CA LEU A 176 4.18 29.40 -20.73
C LEU A 176 5.27 30.31 -21.35
N ARG A 177 6.55 30.14 -21.00
CA ARG A 177 7.65 30.85 -21.67
C ARG A 177 7.92 30.31 -23.07
N GLY A 178 7.77 29.00 -23.27
CA GLY A 178 7.81 28.35 -24.58
C GLY A 178 6.82 29.01 -25.54
N ILE A 179 5.54 29.06 -25.16
CA ILE A 179 4.47 29.66 -25.97
C ILE A 179 4.75 31.14 -26.32
N LEU A 180 5.35 31.91 -25.41
CA LEU A 180 5.77 33.29 -25.69
C LEU A 180 6.93 33.35 -26.71
N MET A 181 7.91 32.46 -26.63
CA MET A 181 9.00 32.37 -27.62
C MET A 181 8.48 31.91 -28.98
N ASP A 182 7.62 30.87 -29.02
CA ASP A 182 7.00 30.36 -30.25
C ASP A 182 6.20 31.46 -30.99
N TYR A 183 5.56 32.38 -30.24
CA TYR A 183 4.88 33.54 -30.81
C TYR A 183 5.85 34.63 -31.30
N GLU A 184 6.91 34.94 -30.54
CA GLU A 184 7.95 35.90 -30.94
C GLU A 184 8.68 35.43 -32.23
N ASP A 185 9.00 34.14 -32.32
CA ASP A 185 9.63 33.52 -33.49
C ASP A 185 8.69 33.43 -34.71
N SER A 186 7.41 33.06 -34.51
CA SER A 186 6.46 32.89 -35.63
C SER A 186 5.93 34.21 -36.19
N THR A 187 5.86 35.28 -35.38
CA THR A 187 5.43 36.62 -35.85
C THR A 187 6.59 37.55 -36.19
N GLY A 188 7.80 37.28 -35.69
CA GLY A 188 8.96 38.18 -35.78
C GLY A 188 8.80 39.49 -34.99
N LYS A 189 7.72 39.66 -34.23
CA LYS A 189 7.49 40.80 -33.32
C LYS A 189 8.11 40.50 -31.97
N LYS A 190 9.00 41.38 -31.50
CA LYS A 190 9.49 41.28 -30.12
C LYS A 190 8.41 41.64 -29.11
N LEU A 191 8.23 40.79 -28.11
CA LEU A 191 7.23 40.95 -27.05
C LEU A 191 7.72 41.86 -25.92
N TYR A 192 9.02 41.85 -25.64
CA TYR A 192 9.66 42.73 -24.65
C TYR A 192 11.01 43.22 -25.17
N GLU A 193 11.21 44.54 -25.20
CA GLU A 193 12.47 45.13 -25.72
C GLU A 193 13.65 45.01 -24.74
N HIS A 194 13.38 44.86 -23.44
CA HIS A 194 14.37 45.05 -22.36
C HIS A 194 14.67 43.79 -21.52
N GLU A 195 13.85 42.74 -21.58
CA GLU A 195 14.08 41.47 -20.87
C GLU A 195 13.92 40.28 -21.82
N ASN A 196 14.72 39.23 -21.59
CA ASN A 196 14.63 37.99 -22.36
C ASN A 196 13.48 37.11 -21.84
N ILE A 197 12.72 36.45 -22.71
CA ILE A 197 11.51 35.69 -22.35
C ILE A 197 11.83 34.56 -21.34
N THR A 198 13.02 33.98 -21.42
CA THR A 198 13.52 32.97 -20.47
C THR A 198 13.67 33.48 -19.04
N SER A 199 13.81 34.80 -18.83
CA SER A 199 14.00 35.46 -17.52
C SER A 199 12.81 36.29 -17.04
N LEU A 200 11.89 36.67 -17.93
CA LEU A 200 10.74 37.55 -17.68
C LEU A 200 10.01 37.25 -16.35
N HIS A 201 9.68 38.27 -15.55
CA HIS A 201 8.96 38.07 -14.28
C HIS A 201 7.53 37.51 -14.47
N ILE A 202 6.98 36.80 -13.47
CA ILE A 202 5.66 36.16 -13.57
C ILE A 202 4.51 37.15 -13.82
N GLN A 203 4.63 38.38 -13.30
CA GLN A 203 3.62 39.42 -13.51
C GLN A 203 3.66 39.99 -14.94
N SER A 204 4.85 40.20 -15.50
CA SER A 204 5.02 40.61 -16.90
C SER A 204 4.71 39.49 -17.89
N LEU A 205 4.80 38.22 -17.49
CA LEU A 205 4.30 37.07 -18.25
C LEU A 205 2.79 37.24 -18.57
N SER A 206 1.98 37.57 -17.55
CA SER A 206 0.54 37.82 -17.73
C SER A 206 0.26 39.05 -18.62
N THR A 207 1.10 40.09 -18.55
CA THR A 207 1.00 41.24 -19.45
C THR A 207 1.29 40.85 -20.89
N ALA A 208 2.39 40.15 -21.15
CA ALA A 208 2.77 39.68 -22.49
C ALA A 208 1.68 38.81 -23.14
N PHE A 209 1.07 37.88 -22.40
CA PHE A 209 -0.09 37.13 -22.88
C PHE A 209 -1.31 38.01 -23.18
N ALA A 210 -1.59 39.03 -22.34
CA ALA A 210 -2.68 39.97 -22.56
C ALA A 210 -2.44 40.94 -23.74
N ASP A 211 -1.18 41.12 -24.16
CA ASP A 211 -0.79 41.84 -25.37
C ASP A 211 -0.93 40.92 -26.61
N ILE A 212 -0.39 39.69 -26.57
CA ILE A 212 -0.55 38.68 -27.65
C ILE A 212 -2.02 38.45 -28.00
N LEU A 213 -2.88 38.24 -27.00
CA LEU A 213 -4.31 37.98 -27.22
C LEU A 213 -5.01 39.17 -27.88
N ARG A 214 -4.53 40.40 -27.66
CA ARG A 214 -5.06 41.63 -28.26
C ARG A 214 -4.59 41.81 -29.70
N ASP A 215 -3.32 41.50 -29.97
CA ASP A 215 -2.78 41.49 -31.32
C ASP A 215 -3.50 40.44 -32.19
N LEU A 216 -3.70 39.23 -31.66
CA LEU A 216 -4.48 38.17 -32.32
C LEU A 216 -5.96 38.57 -32.56
N ASP A 217 -6.63 39.16 -31.58
CA ASP A 217 -8.02 39.65 -31.75
C ASP A 217 -8.12 40.75 -32.82
N SER A 218 -7.10 41.61 -32.91
CA SER A 218 -6.99 42.62 -33.97
C SER A 218 -6.77 42.01 -35.36
N GLU A 219 -5.95 40.96 -35.47
CA GLU A 219 -5.71 40.24 -36.73
C GLU A 219 -6.96 39.45 -37.17
N VAL A 220 -7.62 38.76 -36.24
CA VAL A 220 -8.92 38.09 -36.48
C VAL A 220 -9.97 39.09 -36.95
N SER A 221 -10.05 40.28 -36.34
CA SER A 221 -10.96 41.35 -36.76
C SER A 221 -10.66 41.86 -38.18
N TYR A 222 -9.38 42.07 -38.51
CA TYR A 222 -8.93 42.50 -39.83
C TYR A 222 -9.15 41.43 -40.93
N LEU A 223 -8.92 40.16 -40.61
CA LEU A 223 -9.22 39.05 -41.51
C LEU A 223 -10.72 38.90 -41.74
N LYS A 224 -11.54 39.11 -40.70
CA LYS A 224 -13.01 39.10 -40.80
C LYS A 224 -13.54 40.22 -41.70
N GLU A 225 -12.99 41.43 -41.61
CA GLU A 225 -13.31 42.54 -42.53
C GLU A 225 -12.94 42.19 -43.98
N LYS A 226 -11.76 41.59 -44.19
CA LYS A 226 -11.34 41.09 -45.52
C LYS A 226 -12.27 40.02 -46.08
N VAL A 227 -12.75 39.09 -45.25
CA VAL A 227 -13.70 38.05 -45.67
C VAL A 227 -15.00 38.69 -46.17
N VAL A 228 -15.58 39.64 -45.41
CA VAL A 228 -16.79 40.38 -45.85
C VAL A 228 -16.55 41.09 -47.18
N LEU A 229 -15.41 41.77 -47.36
CA LEU A 229 -15.06 42.43 -48.62
C LEU A 229 -14.82 41.46 -49.81
N VAL A 230 -14.61 40.17 -49.55
CA VAL A 230 -14.53 39.11 -50.58
C VAL A 230 -15.91 38.51 -50.84
N GLU A 231 -16.73 38.31 -49.81
CA GLU A 231 -18.13 37.86 -49.92
C GLU A 231 -18.98 38.86 -50.72
N GLU A 232 -18.84 40.17 -50.45
CA GLU A 232 -19.51 41.23 -51.21
C GLU A 232 -19.13 41.21 -52.71
N LYS A 233 -17.84 41.01 -53.02
CA LYS A 233 -17.35 40.88 -54.40
C LYS A 233 -17.84 39.61 -55.08
N LEU A 234 -17.91 38.50 -54.35
CA LEU A 234 -18.43 37.24 -54.87
C LEU A 234 -19.93 37.36 -55.21
N GLU A 235 -20.70 38.00 -54.33
CA GLU A 235 -22.13 38.24 -54.52
C GLU A 235 -22.41 39.27 -55.63
N SER A 236 -21.53 40.27 -55.85
CA SER A 236 -21.63 41.15 -57.03
C SER A 236 -21.35 40.39 -58.32
N LEU A 237 -20.25 39.63 -58.39
CA LEU A 237 -19.87 38.84 -59.57
C LEU A 237 -20.93 37.79 -59.93
N LYS A 238 -21.59 37.22 -58.93
CA LYS A 238 -22.72 36.29 -59.06
C LYS A 238 -23.96 36.97 -59.67
N LYS A 239 -24.27 38.22 -59.29
CA LYS A 239 -25.36 39.01 -59.90
C LYS A 239 -25.05 39.40 -61.34
N ASP A 240 -23.80 39.77 -61.64
CA ASP A 240 -23.36 40.07 -63.00
C ASP A 240 -23.45 38.82 -63.90
N SER A 241 -22.98 37.68 -63.43
CA SER A 241 -23.13 36.39 -64.12
C SER A 241 -24.61 35.99 -64.30
N GLN A 242 -25.45 36.19 -63.29
CA GLN A 242 -26.88 35.88 -63.38
C GLN A 242 -27.60 36.77 -64.41
N THR A 243 -27.31 38.07 -64.44
CA THR A 243 -27.90 38.99 -65.42
C THR A 243 -27.37 38.75 -66.84
N GLN A 244 -26.09 38.41 -67.01
CA GLN A 244 -25.53 37.99 -68.31
C GLN A 244 -26.20 36.72 -68.84
N ASN A 245 -26.39 35.70 -67.99
CA ASN A 245 -27.10 34.47 -68.36
C ASN A 245 -28.56 34.76 -68.73
N GLN A 246 -29.25 35.65 -68.01
CA GLN A 246 -30.63 36.05 -68.31
C GLN A 246 -30.74 36.81 -69.64
N LEU A 247 -29.77 37.67 -69.96
CA LEU A 247 -29.68 38.36 -71.26
C LEU A 247 -29.46 37.36 -72.42
N LEU A 248 -28.56 36.39 -72.23
CA LEU A 248 -28.27 35.36 -73.22
C LEU A 248 -29.49 34.46 -73.46
N LEU A 249 -30.21 34.08 -72.39
CA LEU A 249 -31.46 33.33 -72.48
C LEU A 249 -32.53 34.11 -73.27
N GLN A 250 -32.64 35.43 -73.05
CA GLN A 250 -33.55 36.29 -73.80
C GLN A 250 -33.17 36.39 -75.29
N GLN A 251 -31.86 36.46 -75.62
CA GLN A 251 -31.40 36.40 -77.02
C GLN A 251 -31.77 35.07 -77.68
N HIS A 252 -31.54 33.93 -77.02
CA HIS A 252 -31.91 32.62 -77.55
C HIS A 252 -33.43 32.49 -77.74
N GLN A 253 -34.25 32.93 -76.77
CA GLN A 253 -35.71 32.94 -76.93
C GLN A 253 -36.16 33.81 -78.11
N ASN A 254 -35.55 34.98 -78.31
CA ASN A 254 -35.87 35.86 -79.43
C ASN A 254 -35.47 35.24 -80.78
N ARG A 255 -34.29 34.59 -80.86
CA ARG A 255 -33.85 33.90 -82.09
C ARG A 255 -34.70 32.66 -82.40
N ILE A 256 -35.16 31.93 -81.38
CA ILE A 256 -36.11 30.80 -81.56
C ILE A 256 -37.45 31.31 -82.09
N LYS A 257 -38.01 32.39 -81.53
CA LYS A 257 -39.25 33.02 -82.04
C LYS A 257 -39.10 33.48 -83.49
N GLN A 258 -37.96 34.07 -83.85
CA GLN A 258 -37.66 34.45 -85.23
C GLN A 258 -37.64 33.23 -86.15
N LEU A 259 -36.88 32.17 -85.80
CA LEU A 259 -36.78 30.93 -86.58
C LEU A 259 -38.14 30.23 -86.76
N ILE A 260 -39.02 30.28 -85.74
CA ILE A 260 -40.41 29.79 -85.85
C ILE A 260 -41.17 30.59 -86.91
N SER A 261 -41.12 31.94 -86.86
CA SER A 261 -41.81 32.78 -87.86
C SER A 261 -41.22 32.66 -89.27
N GLU A 262 -39.92 32.42 -89.40
CA GLU A 262 -39.24 32.12 -90.68
C GLU A 262 -39.75 30.78 -91.24
N HIS A 263 -39.86 29.74 -90.40
CA HIS A 263 -40.37 28.42 -90.79
C HIS A 263 -41.88 28.42 -91.10
N GLU A 264 -42.70 29.14 -90.35
CA GLU A 264 -44.14 29.29 -90.62
C GLU A 264 -44.40 29.93 -92.00
N GLN A 265 -43.60 30.93 -92.38
CA GLN A 265 -43.66 31.54 -93.72
C GLN A 265 -43.21 30.57 -94.82
N GLU A 266 -42.15 29.79 -94.58
CA GLU A 266 -41.67 28.78 -95.54
C GLU A 266 -42.70 27.64 -95.73
N VAL A 267 -43.31 27.16 -94.64
CA VAL A 267 -44.36 26.14 -94.69
C VAL A 267 -45.61 26.65 -95.43
N ALA A 268 -45.99 27.91 -95.25
CA ALA A 268 -47.07 28.52 -96.03
C ALA A 268 -46.74 28.57 -97.53
N ALA A 269 -45.55 29.06 -97.89
CA ALA A 269 -45.10 29.13 -99.29
C ALA A 269 -44.97 27.73 -99.95
N LEU A 270 -44.51 26.72 -99.21
CA LEU A 270 -44.48 25.33 -99.66
C LEU A 270 -45.88 24.74 -99.80
N THR A 271 -46.83 25.13 -98.95
CA THR A 271 -48.24 24.70 -99.03
C THR A 271 -48.91 25.24 -100.29
N ASP A 272 -48.74 26.53 -100.62
CA ASP A 272 -49.27 27.11 -101.86
C ASP A 272 -48.63 26.51 -103.12
N LYS A 273 -47.33 26.19 -103.05
CA LYS A 273 -46.59 25.49 -104.11
C LYS A 273 -47.07 24.04 -104.28
N ALA A 274 -47.43 23.36 -103.19
CA ALA A 274 -48.03 22.04 -103.22
C ALA A 274 -49.46 22.07 -103.76
N ASN A 275 -50.28 23.04 -103.36
CA ASN A 275 -51.66 23.21 -103.83
C ASN A 275 -51.72 23.49 -105.34
N SER A 276 -50.89 24.41 -105.83
CA SER A 276 -50.78 24.72 -107.27
C SER A 276 -50.27 23.52 -108.08
N ALA A 277 -49.27 22.78 -107.58
CA ALA A 277 -48.83 21.52 -108.20
C ALA A 277 -49.93 20.43 -108.18
N HIS A 278 -50.74 20.36 -107.12
CA HIS A 278 -51.84 19.39 -106.99
C HIS A 278 -52.98 19.67 -107.99
N CYS A 279 -53.32 20.96 -108.21
CA CYS A 279 -54.23 21.36 -109.28
C CYS A 279 -53.71 20.96 -110.66
N TYR A 280 -52.42 21.16 -110.92
CA TYR A 280 -51.77 20.73 -112.17
C TYR A 280 -51.84 19.20 -112.34
N ALA A 281 -51.50 18.45 -111.29
CA ALA A 281 -51.52 16.99 -111.29
C ALA A 281 -52.92 16.42 -111.52
N ASN A 282 -53.97 17.00 -110.93
CA ASN A 282 -55.34 16.54 -111.13
C ASN A 282 -55.84 16.75 -112.57
N SER A 283 -55.41 17.82 -113.27
CA SER A 283 -55.72 18.00 -114.69
C SER A 283 -55.11 16.89 -115.57
N ILE A 284 -53.87 16.47 -115.27
CA ILE A 284 -53.17 15.39 -115.97
C ILE A 284 -53.78 14.02 -115.62
N LYS A 285 -54.15 13.81 -114.34
CA LYS A 285 -54.74 12.57 -113.82
C LYS A 285 -56.17 12.33 -114.30
N ALA A 286 -56.89 13.38 -114.71
CA ALA A 286 -58.13 13.25 -115.47
C ALA A 286 -57.85 12.76 -116.90
N ARG A 287 -56.88 13.36 -117.61
CA ARG A 287 -56.51 13.01 -118.99
C ARG A 287 -55.96 11.57 -119.12
N TRP A 288 -55.20 11.09 -118.13
CA TRP A 288 -54.67 9.72 -118.11
C TRP A 288 -55.73 8.62 -117.85
N ARG A 289 -56.81 8.92 -117.12
CA ARG A 289 -57.83 7.91 -116.78
C ARG A 289 -58.59 7.37 -118.00
N SER A 290 -58.81 8.19 -119.02
CA SER A 290 -59.43 7.74 -120.28
C SER A 290 -58.49 6.92 -121.17
N PHE A 291 -57.18 6.95 -120.92
CA PHE A 291 -56.19 6.22 -121.73
C PHE A 291 -55.80 4.86 -121.11
N SER A 292 -55.78 4.77 -119.77
CA SER A 292 -55.27 3.60 -119.05
C SER A 292 -56.19 2.36 -119.06
N ILE A 293 -57.45 2.47 -119.48
CA ILE A 293 -58.40 1.35 -119.46
C ILE A 293 -58.16 0.40 -120.65
N GLU A 294 -57.72 0.92 -121.79
CA GLU A 294 -57.59 0.15 -123.05
C GLU A 294 -56.38 -0.82 -123.05
N GLN A 295 -55.32 -0.51 -122.30
CA GLN A 295 -53.99 -1.13 -122.49
C GLN A 295 -53.57 -2.14 -121.40
N THR A 296 -54.44 -2.48 -120.44
CA THR A 296 -54.06 -3.30 -119.25
C THR A 296 -54.45 -4.79 -119.36
N ARG A 297 -54.71 -5.32 -120.56
CA ARG A 297 -55.31 -6.66 -120.75
C ARG A 297 -54.35 -7.78 -121.22
N ASN A 298 -53.17 -7.46 -121.76
CA ASN A 298 -52.36 -8.40 -122.56
C ASN A 298 -50.88 -8.60 -122.10
N GLN A 299 -50.56 -8.53 -120.80
CA GLN A 299 -49.17 -8.73 -120.32
C GLN A 299 -48.97 -9.55 -119.03
N ASN A 300 -50.03 -10.11 -118.43
CA ASN A 300 -49.94 -10.78 -117.11
C ASN A 300 -49.52 -12.27 -117.14
N SER A 301 -49.18 -12.86 -118.28
CA SER A 301 -48.91 -14.31 -118.39
C SER A 301 -47.46 -14.75 -118.12
N VAL A 302 -46.48 -13.84 -118.14
CA VAL A 302 -45.05 -14.22 -118.13
C VAL A 302 -44.43 -14.28 -116.72
N LEU A 303 -44.92 -13.48 -115.77
CA LEU A 303 -44.36 -13.40 -114.41
C LEU A 303 -44.65 -14.64 -113.53
N ALA A 304 -45.58 -15.51 -113.95
CA ALA A 304 -46.07 -16.63 -113.14
C ALA A 304 -45.09 -17.82 -112.99
N HIS A 305 -43.97 -17.86 -113.73
CA HIS A 305 -43.03 -19.00 -113.70
C HIS A 305 -41.69 -18.72 -113.00
N GLN A 306 -41.41 -17.46 -112.58
CA GLN A 306 -40.25 -17.17 -111.73
C GLN A 306 -40.57 -17.25 -110.22
N GLY A 307 -41.83 -17.07 -109.81
CA GLY A 307 -42.23 -17.10 -108.40
C GLY A 307 -42.03 -18.45 -107.72
N SER A 308 -42.46 -19.54 -108.36
CA SER A 308 -42.47 -20.89 -107.77
C SER A 308 -41.07 -21.43 -107.42
N HIS A 309 -40.03 -21.04 -108.15
CA HIS A 309 -38.66 -21.46 -107.85
C HIS A 309 -38.11 -20.78 -106.57
N LEU A 310 -38.48 -19.52 -106.31
CA LEU A 310 -38.07 -18.79 -105.10
C LEU A 310 -38.85 -19.26 -103.87
N GLU A 311 -40.13 -19.62 -104.06
CA GLU A 311 -41.01 -20.08 -102.98
C GLU A 311 -40.55 -21.42 -102.36
N SER A 312 -39.94 -22.29 -103.18
CA SER A 312 -39.31 -23.54 -102.73
C SER A 312 -38.10 -23.28 -101.80
N THR A 313 -37.14 -22.45 -102.22
CA THR A 313 -35.96 -22.13 -101.39
C THR A 313 -36.31 -21.37 -100.10
N VAL A 314 -37.32 -20.50 -100.14
CA VAL A 314 -37.85 -19.84 -98.93
C VAL A 314 -38.48 -20.84 -97.95
N SER A 315 -39.08 -21.93 -98.45
CA SER A 315 -39.70 -22.95 -97.61
C SER A 315 -38.67 -23.82 -96.87
N GLN A 316 -37.54 -24.14 -97.52
CA GLN A 316 -36.40 -24.86 -96.92
C GLN A 316 -35.81 -24.09 -95.72
N LEU A 317 -35.38 -22.84 -95.95
CA LEU A 317 -34.77 -21.99 -94.92
C LEU A 317 -35.70 -21.72 -93.73
N ARG A 318 -37.02 -21.64 -93.98
CA ARG A 318 -38.05 -21.53 -92.93
C ARG A 318 -38.19 -22.78 -92.06
N SER A 319 -37.69 -23.94 -92.50
CA SER A 319 -37.66 -25.16 -91.68
C SER A 319 -36.42 -25.20 -90.79
N GLU A 320 -35.25 -24.95 -91.36
CA GLU A 320 -33.98 -24.88 -90.63
C GLU A 320 -34.03 -23.81 -89.51
N LEU A 321 -34.62 -22.64 -89.78
CA LEU A 321 -34.83 -21.60 -88.77
C LEU A 321 -35.77 -22.04 -87.63
N ARG A 322 -36.78 -22.89 -87.91
CA ARG A 322 -37.68 -23.46 -86.89
C ARG A 322 -37.00 -24.53 -86.05
N GLU A 323 -36.12 -25.33 -86.65
CA GLU A 323 -35.37 -26.38 -85.97
C GLU A 323 -34.31 -25.77 -85.04
N ALA A 324 -33.56 -24.78 -85.53
CA ALA A 324 -32.62 -24.00 -84.73
C ALA A 324 -33.32 -23.28 -83.56
N LYS A 325 -34.49 -22.68 -83.80
CA LYS A 325 -35.27 -22.03 -82.73
C LYS A 325 -35.66 -23.01 -81.62
N ARG A 326 -36.16 -24.20 -81.96
CA ARG A 326 -36.51 -25.25 -80.99
C ARG A 326 -35.30 -25.67 -80.14
N MET A 327 -34.14 -25.90 -80.78
CA MET A 327 -32.89 -26.22 -80.08
C MET A 327 -32.42 -25.14 -79.09
N TYR A 328 -32.71 -23.86 -79.36
CA TYR A 328 -32.45 -22.78 -78.40
C TYR A 328 -33.50 -22.71 -77.29
N GLU A 329 -34.77 -23.00 -77.58
CA GLU A 329 -35.85 -23.06 -76.57
C GLU A 329 -35.61 -24.21 -75.59
N ASP A 330 -35.29 -25.42 -76.07
CA ASP A 330 -34.91 -26.58 -75.26
C ASP A 330 -33.67 -26.26 -74.38
N LYS A 331 -32.73 -25.46 -74.91
CA LYS A 331 -31.51 -25.06 -74.19
C LYS A 331 -31.75 -23.98 -73.13
N VAL A 332 -32.76 -23.13 -73.31
CA VAL A 332 -33.21 -22.17 -72.30
C VAL A 332 -33.95 -22.90 -71.18
N GLU A 333 -34.86 -23.83 -71.49
CA GLU A 333 -35.62 -24.59 -70.47
C GLU A 333 -34.69 -25.41 -69.55
N GLU A 334 -33.58 -25.94 -70.07
CA GLU A 334 -32.54 -26.59 -69.27
C GLU A 334 -31.78 -25.62 -68.35
N LEU A 335 -31.48 -24.41 -68.83
CA LEU A 335 -30.81 -23.38 -68.02
C LEU A 335 -31.76 -22.81 -66.94
N GLU A 336 -33.06 -22.71 -67.23
CA GLU A 336 -34.09 -22.32 -66.26
C GLU A 336 -34.26 -23.37 -65.14
N LYS A 337 -34.17 -24.67 -65.48
CA LYS A 337 -34.15 -25.76 -64.47
C LYS A 337 -32.91 -25.71 -63.59
N GLN A 338 -31.73 -25.46 -64.17
CA GLN A 338 -30.49 -25.29 -63.40
C GLN A 338 -30.52 -24.02 -62.53
N LEU A 339 -31.15 -22.93 -63.00
CA LEU A 339 -31.39 -21.73 -62.21
C LEU A 339 -32.32 -22.00 -61.01
N HIS A 340 -33.41 -22.76 -61.20
CA HIS A 340 -34.31 -23.12 -60.11
C HIS A 340 -33.68 -24.08 -59.09
N LEU A 341 -32.81 -25.01 -59.52
CA LEU A 341 -32.01 -25.83 -58.60
C LEU A 341 -31.09 -24.96 -57.73
N ALA A 342 -30.30 -24.07 -58.35
CA ALA A 342 -29.44 -23.15 -57.61
C ALA A 342 -30.22 -22.20 -56.69
N GLN A 343 -31.43 -21.78 -57.07
CA GLN A 343 -32.33 -21.01 -56.20
C GLN A 343 -32.85 -21.82 -55.01
N SER A 344 -33.09 -23.12 -55.17
CA SER A 344 -33.48 -24.01 -54.08
C SER A 344 -32.33 -24.24 -53.11
N GLU A 345 -31.13 -24.50 -53.60
CA GLU A 345 -29.91 -24.65 -52.80
C GLU A 345 -29.59 -23.37 -52.00
N VAL A 346 -29.76 -22.19 -52.61
CA VAL A 346 -29.63 -20.89 -51.91
C VAL A 346 -30.73 -20.67 -50.87
N ALA A 347 -31.96 -21.13 -51.11
CA ALA A 347 -33.04 -21.04 -50.14
C ALA A 347 -32.82 -21.96 -48.93
N GLU A 348 -32.33 -23.19 -49.15
CA GLU A 348 -31.97 -24.12 -48.08
C GLU A 348 -30.80 -23.56 -47.25
N ALA A 349 -29.73 -23.08 -47.91
CA ALA A 349 -28.61 -22.43 -47.23
C ALA A 349 -29.01 -21.18 -46.42
N GLN A 350 -29.99 -20.40 -46.89
CA GLN A 350 -30.56 -19.29 -46.13
C GLN A 350 -31.30 -19.79 -44.87
N THR A 351 -32.08 -20.88 -44.96
CA THR A 351 -32.76 -21.44 -43.78
C THR A 351 -31.78 -22.02 -42.74
N GLU A 352 -30.67 -22.63 -43.18
CA GLU A 352 -29.60 -23.06 -42.27
C GLU A 352 -28.89 -21.87 -41.60
N GLN A 353 -28.64 -20.80 -42.35
CA GLN A 353 -28.07 -19.55 -41.82
C GLN A 353 -29.01 -18.90 -40.80
N ASP A 354 -30.30 -18.82 -41.09
CA ASP A 354 -31.32 -18.24 -40.20
C ASP A 354 -31.47 -19.07 -38.91
N GLN A 355 -31.40 -20.41 -39.01
CA GLN A 355 -31.42 -21.27 -37.82
C GLN A 355 -30.15 -21.12 -36.97
N CYS A 356 -28.96 -21.09 -37.58
CA CYS A 356 -27.71 -20.83 -36.85
C CYS A 356 -27.71 -19.42 -36.20
N SER A 357 -28.33 -18.44 -36.85
CA SER A 357 -28.54 -17.09 -36.31
C SER A 357 -29.46 -17.13 -35.07
N GLN A 358 -30.56 -17.89 -35.13
CA GLN A 358 -31.47 -18.06 -34.00
C GLN A 358 -30.82 -18.83 -32.82
N GLU A 359 -30.02 -19.86 -33.09
CA GLU A 359 -29.25 -20.58 -32.07
C GLU A 359 -28.18 -19.69 -31.43
N SER A 360 -27.49 -18.85 -32.21
CA SER A 360 -26.57 -17.82 -31.71
C SER A 360 -27.29 -16.78 -30.84
N GLY A 361 -28.51 -16.37 -31.21
CA GLY A 361 -29.37 -15.51 -30.39
C GLY A 361 -29.71 -16.14 -29.04
N ASN A 362 -30.20 -17.39 -29.03
CA ASN A 362 -30.52 -18.14 -27.81
C ASN A 362 -29.30 -18.32 -26.88
N LEU A 363 -28.09 -18.46 -27.45
CA LEU A 363 -26.86 -18.57 -26.67
C LEU A 363 -26.41 -17.21 -26.12
N ASN A 364 -26.54 -16.14 -26.91
CA ASN A 364 -26.30 -14.77 -26.48
C ASN A 364 -27.24 -14.35 -25.34
N ASP A 365 -28.52 -14.73 -25.39
CA ASP A 365 -29.50 -14.46 -24.33
C ASP A 365 -29.15 -15.20 -23.03
N GLN A 366 -28.65 -16.44 -23.11
CA GLN A 366 -28.11 -17.16 -21.95
C GLN A 366 -26.87 -16.47 -21.36
N ILE A 367 -26.00 -15.90 -22.20
CA ILE A 367 -24.84 -15.11 -21.74
C ILE A 367 -25.33 -13.83 -21.04
N HIS A 368 -26.34 -13.14 -21.56
CA HIS A 368 -26.92 -11.96 -20.92
C HIS A 368 -27.62 -12.30 -19.59
N GLN A 369 -28.33 -13.42 -19.52
CA GLN A 369 -28.92 -13.96 -18.28
C GLN A 369 -27.83 -14.22 -17.22
N LEU A 370 -26.75 -14.91 -17.57
CA LEU A 370 -25.64 -15.21 -16.66
C LEU A 370 -24.86 -13.96 -16.23
N LEU A 371 -24.69 -12.98 -17.12
CA LEU A 371 -24.08 -11.68 -16.77
C LEU A 371 -24.98 -10.88 -15.81
N ALA A 372 -26.30 -10.91 -15.98
CA ALA A 372 -27.24 -10.28 -15.06
C ALA A 372 -27.24 -10.97 -13.68
N GLU A 373 -27.13 -12.30 -13.63
CA GLU A 373 -27.01 -13.05 -12.38
C GLU A 373 -25.65 -12.81 -11.69
N LEU A 374 -24.55 -12.72 -12.44
CA LEU A 374 -23.23 -12.34 -11.92
C LEU A 374 -23.25 -10.93 -11.31
N HIS A 375 -23.78 -9.95 -12.05
CA HIS A 375 -23.90 -8.57 -11.56
C HIS A 375 -24.80 -8.47 -10.32
N LYS A 376 -25.90 -9.25 -10.26
CA LYS A 376 -26.72 -9.39 -9.06
C LYS A 376 -25.92 -9.99 -7.89
N LYS A 377 -25.07 -10.99 -8.13
CA LYS A 377 -24.22 -11.60 -7.10
C LYS A 377 -23.11 -10.67 -6.61
N ASP A 378 -22.55 -9.82 -7.47
CA ASP A 378 -21.64 -8.76 -7.03
C ASP A 378 -22.35 -7.68 -6.18
N ILE A 379 -23.59 -7.32 -6.52
CA ILE A 379 -24.41 -6.45 -5.67
C ILE A 379 -24.66 -7.11 -4.30
N GLU A 380 -25.11 -8.36 -4.25
CA GLU A 380 -25.29 -9.12 -3.01
C GLU A 380 -23.99 -9.19 -2.18
N LEU A 381 -22.85 -9.48 -2.82
CA LEU A 381 -21.53 -9.51 -2.18
C LEU A 381 -21.07 -8.13 -1.68
N SER A 382 -21.40 -7.05 -2.39
CA SER A 382 -21.10 -5.68 -1.95
C SER A 382 -21.92 -5.28 -0.71
N LEU A 383 -23.19 -5.70 -0.66
CA LEU A 383 -24.08 -5.50 0.48
C LEU A 383 -23.60 -6.32 1.69
N GLU A 384 -23.17 -7.57 1.49
CA GLU A 384 -22.61 -8.40 2.57
C GLU A 384 -21.28 -7.84 3.10
N LYS A 385 -20.42 -7.27 2.23
CA LYS A 385 -19.19 -6.56 2.64
C LYS A 385 -19.50 -5.30 3.46
N GLU A 386 -20.46 -4.48 3.04
CA GLU A 386 -20.90 -3.29 3.78
C GLU A 386 -21.63 -3.65 5.08
N GLN A 387 -22.38 -4.75 5.12
CA GLN A 387 -23.01 -5.27 6.34
C GLN A 387 -21.96 -5.76 7.35
N ASN A 388 -20.93 -6.49 6.89
CA ASN A 388 -19.79 -6.88 7.74
C ASN A 388 -19.00 -5.67 8.22
N LYS A 389 -18.76 -4.67 7.37
CA LYS A 389 -18.14 -3.40 7.77
C LYS A 389 -18.96 -2.72 8.88
N ARG A 390 -20.29 -2.63 8.75
CA ARG A 390 -21.19 -2.13 9.82
C ARG A 390 -21.22 -3.00 11.09
N PHE A 391 -20.74 -4.23 11.05
CA PHE A 391 -20.49 -5.06 12.25
C PHE A 391 -19.14 -4.72 12.88
N TRP A 392 -18.08 -4.48 12.08
CA TRP A 392 -16.78 -4.00 12.57
C TRP A 392 -16.85 -2.59 13.14
N ASP A 393 -17.56 -1.67 12.48
CA ASP A 393 -17.79 -0.30 12.95
C ASP A 393 -18.50 -0.34 14.32
N ARG A 394 -19.64 -1.05 14.43
CA ARG A 394 -20.34 -1.23 15.71
C ARG A 394 -19.53 -1.98 16.77
N SER A 395 -18.66 -2.91 16.38
CA SER A 395 -17.74 -3.58 17.32
C SER A 395 -16.66 -2.63 17.83
N THR A 396 -16.24 -1.68 16.98
CA THR A 396 -15.31 -0.60 17.32
C THR A 396 -15.99 0.42 18.22
N ASP A 397 -17.23 0.85 17.91
CA ASP A 397 -18.04 1.72 18.77
C ASP A 397 -18.33 1.08 20.13
N ASN A 398 -18.63 -0.22 20.17
CA ASN A 398 -18.78 -0.98 21.41
C ASN A 398 -17.45 -1.04 22.18
N SER A 399 -16.32 -1.23 21.51
CA SER A 399 -14.99 -1.20 22.13
C SER A 399 -14.64 0.18 22.69
N ILE A 400 -14.93 1.25 21.95
CA ILE A 400 -14.81 2.65 22.40
C ILE A 400 -15.71 2.90 23.60
N THR A 401 -16.95 2.42 23.58
CA THR A 401 -17.92 2.54 24.69
C THR A 401 -17.45 1.77 25.92
N ILE A 402 -16.96 0.53 25.77
CA ILE A 402 -16.39 -0.27 26.86
C ILE A 402 -15.15 0.41 27.44
N ASN A 403 -14.26 0.95 26.59
CA ASN A 403 -13.08 1.68 27.05
C ASN A 403 -13.43 3.04 27.68
N HIS A 404 -14.51 3.69 27.26
CA HIS A 404 -15.05 4.89 27.89
C HIS A 404 -15.67 4.55 29.25
N LEU A 405 -16.43 3.45 29.37
CA LEU A 405 -16.97 2.97 30.64
C LEU A 405 -15.87 2.49 31.61
N ARG A 406 -14.79 1.87 31.11
CA ARG A 406 -13.58 1.59 31.89
C ARG A 406 -12.94 2.89 32.39
N LYS A 407 -12.65 3.85 31.50
CA LYS A 407 -12.12 5.17 31.90
C LYS A 407 -13.06 5.92 32.86
N GLN A 408 -14.38 5.78 32.75
CA GLN A 408 -15.32 6.30 33.75
C GLN A 408 -15.21 5.58 35.08
N LEU A 409 -15.10 4.24 35.09
CA LEU A 409 -14.93 3.43 36.30
C LEU A 409 -13.59 3.74 36.97
N ASP A 410 -12.51 3.85 36.22
CA ASP A 410 -11.17 4.23 36.69
C ASP A 410 -11.19 5.66 37.25
N ASN A 411 -11.78 6.62 36.53
CA ASN A 411 -11.99 7.99 37.03
C ASN A 411 -12.88 8.03 38.28
N LYS A 412 -13.86 7.12 38.40
CA LYS A 412 -14.71 6.98 39.60
C LYS A 412 -13.97 6.30 40.75
N ASN A 413 -13.05 5.38 40.47
CA ASN A 413 -12.18 4.75 41.46
C ASN A 413 -11.13 5.74 41.97
N ILE A 414 -10.52 6.53 41.08
CA ILE A 414 -9.65 7.66 41.43
C ILE A 414 -10.45 8.73 42.19
N GLN A 415 -11.68 9.07 41.77
CA GLN A 415 -12.54 9.99 42.51
C GLN A 415 -12.91 9.44 43.90
N LEU A 416 -13.19 8.14 44.02
CA LEU A 416 -13.43 7.48 45.31
C LEU A 416 -12.19 7.47 46.20
N GLN A 417 -11.00 7.20 45.64
CA GLN A 417 -9.74 7.22 46.40
C GLN A 417 -9.35 8.65 46.82
N CYS A 418 -9.56 9.64 45.95
CA CYS A 418 -9.45 11.06 46.31
C CYS A 418 -10.47 11.44 47.37
N MET A 419 -11.74 11.03 47.26
CA MET A 419 -12.74 11.27 48.30
C MET A 419 -12.44 10.52 49.60
N GLU A 420 -11.85 9.32 49.55
CA GLU A 420 -11.43 8.56 50.73
C GLU A 420 -10.24 9.25 51.41
N ASN A 421 -9.28 9.76 50.62
CA ASN A 421 -8.16 10.56 51.11
C ASN A 421 -8.66 11.91 51.66
N THR A 422 -9.56 12.61 50.99
CA THR A 422 -10.22 13.81 51.52
C THR A 422 -11.08 13.50 52.74
N VAL A 423 -11.66 12.30 52.89
CA VAL A 423 -12.35 11.88 54.12
C VAL A 423 -11.35 11.52 55.24
N LYS A 424 -10.17 10.98 54.93
CA LYS A 424 -9.07 10.80 55.89
C LYS A 424 -8.54 12.16 56.33
N GLU A 425 -8.27 13.07 55.40
CA GLU A 425 -7.84 14.45 55.63
C GLU A 425 -8.89 15.24 56.41
N MET A 426 -10.17 15.17 56.04
CA MET A 426 -11.29 15.76 56.79
C MET A 426 -11.48 15.10 58.15
N ARG A 427 -11.14 13.82 58.33
CA ARG A 427 -11.15 13.18 59.66
C ARG A 427 -9.99 13.68 60.51
N THR A 428 -8.77 13.79 59.96
CA THR A 428 -7.62 14.38 60.67
C THR A 428 -7.77 15.87 60.90
N GLU A 429 -8.37 16.60 59.96
CA GLU A 429 -8.69 18.03 60.09
C GLU A 429 -9.88 18.22 61.02
N CYS A 430 -10.86 17.31 61.08
CA CYS A 430 -11.90 17.31 62.12
C CYS A 430 -11.30 17.04 63.51
N CYS A 431 -10.34 16.12 63.65
CA CYS A 431 -9.58 15.97 64.90
C CYS A 431 -8.81 17.26 65.23
N ARG A 432 -8.04 17.80 64.28
CA ARG A 432 -7.26 19.03 64.44
C ARG A 432 -8.15 20.27 64.59
N GLN A 433 -9.41 20.23 64.16
CA GLN A 433 -10.43 21.26 64.28
C GLN A 433 -11.21 21.07 65.59
N MET A 434 -11.33 19.87 66.13
CA MET A 434 -11.76 19.62 67.50
C MET A 434 -10.70 20.19 68.45
N GLU A 435 -9.42 19.93 68.21
CA GLU A 435 -8.29 20.53 68.94
C GLU A 435 -8.28 22.06 68.81
N ARG A 436 -8.41 22.60 67.59
CA ARG A 436 -8.55 24.06 67.39
C ARG A 436 -9.87 24.62 67.90
N GLN A 437 -10.96 23.85 68.01
CA GLN A 437 -12.18 24.29 68.67
C GLN A 437 -12.00 24.27 70.19
N MET A 438 -11.24 23.34 70.77
CA MET A 438 -10.90 23.38 72.19
C MET A 438 -10.00 24.58 72.51
N ALA A 439 -8.98 24.83 71.67
CA ALA A 439 -8.14 26.02 71.75
C ALA A 439 -8.95 27.31 71.51
N ALA A 440 -9.78 27.36 70.47
CA ALA A 440 -10.60 28.52 70.14
C ALA A 440 -11.81 28.69 71.04
N VAL A 441 -12.30 27.68 71.77
CA VAL A 441 -13.32 27.85 72.83
C VAL A 441 -12.69 28.41 74.09
N LYS A 442 -11.43 28.05 74.38
CA LYS A 442 -10.63 28.72 75.41
C LYS A 442 -10.39 30.20 75.02
N GLU A 443 -9.86 30.44 73.82
CA GLU A 443 -9.63 31.81 73.32
C GLU A 443 -10.94 32.59 73.09
N LYS A 444 -12.07 31.93 72.80
CA LYS A 444 -13.40 32.56 72.66
C LYS A 444 -14.08 32.82 74.00
N LYS A 445 -13.75 32.12 75.09
CA LYS A 445 -14.04 32.64 76.44
C LYS A 445 -13.28 33.95 76.67
N GLU A 446 -12.00 33.98 76.32
CA GLU A 446 -11.13 35.16 76.44
C GLU A 446 -11.47 36.29 75.44
N SER A 447 -12.13 35.98 74.31
CA SER A 447 -12.54 36.96 73.30
C SER A 447 -14.00 37.37 73.37
N ILE A 448 -14.91 36.58 73.97
CA ILE A 448 -16.23 37.07 74.38
C ILE A 448 -16.06 38.21 75.38
N GLY A 449 -15.11 38.08 76.32
CA GLY A 449 -14.72 39.18 77.23
C GLY A 449 -14.25 40.45 76.51
N ARG A 450 -13.63 40.32 75.33
CA ARG A 450 -13.15 41.45 74.51
C ARG A 450 -14.22 42.01 73.55
N ILE A 451 -15.01 41.15 72.92
CA ILE A 451 -16.11 41.52 72.02
C ILE A 451 -17.20 42.30 72.77
N SER A 452 -17.44 41.95 74.03
CA SER A 452 -18.35 42.71 74.92
C SER A 452 -17.94 44.19 75.05
N SER A 453 -16.65 44.51 74.90
CA SER A 453 -16.14 45.88 74.88
C SER A 453 -16.16 46.55 73.49
N LEU A 454 -16.24 45.78 72.40
CA LEU A 454 -16.17 46.29 71.02
C LEU A 454 -17.55 46.46 70.36
N THR A 455 -18.56 45.67 70.77
CA THR A 455 -19.95 45.88 70.34
C THR A 455 -20.46 47.28 70.70
N VAL A 456 -19.97 47.85 71.82
CA VAL A 456 -20.24 49.24 72.25
C VAL A 456 -19.67 50.28 71.26
N GLN A 457 -18.58 49.97 70.57
CA GLN A 457 -17.96 50.89 69.61
C GLN A 457 -18.59 50.80 68.21
N LEU A 458 -18.93 49.59 67.73
CA LEU A 458 -19.38 49.39 66.35
C LEU A 458 -20.64 50.18 65.99
N GLU A 459 -21.61 50.27 66.92
CA GLU A 459 -22.89 50.92 66.62
C GLU A 459 -22.74 52.43 66.35
N SER A 460 -21.70 53.06 66.93
CA SER A 460 -21.36 54.47 66.65
C SER A 460 -20.91 54.75 65.20
N THR A 461 -20.56 53.71 64.43
CA THR A 461 -20.03 53.86 63.06
C THR A 461 -21.06 53.63 61.95
N LYS A 462 -22.13 52.85 62.20
CA LYS A 462 -23.20 52.61 61.22
C LYS A 462 -23.92 53.89 60.81
N GLU A 463 -24.08 54.81 61.75
CA GLU A 463 -24.76 56.10 61.56
C GLU A 463 -24.06 57.00 60.52
N THR A 464 -22.76 56.81 60.28
CA THR A 464 -22.01 57.62 59.30
C THR A 464 -22.19 57.14 57.86
N LEU A 465 -22.47 55.85 57.64
CA LEU A 465 -22.47 55.25 56.29
C LEU A 465 -23.68 55.64 55.45
N CYS A 466 -24.84 55.91 56.08
CA CYS A 466 -26.07 56.28 55.36
C CYS A 466 -25.90 57.52 54.46
N LYS A 467 -25.01 58.46 54.81
CA LYS A 467 -24.82 59.74 54.13
C LYS A 467 -24.12 59.63 52.77
N VAL A 468 -23.39 58.54 52.50
CA VAL A 468 -22.64 58.36 51.23
C VAL A 468 -23.52 57.79 50.11
N LYS A 469 -24.71 57.29 50.42
CA LYS A 469 -25.60 56.62 49.46
C LYS A 469 -26.32 57.60 48.51
N GLU A 470 -26.44 58.87 48.90
CA GLU A 470 -27.32 59.84 48.24
C GLU A 470 -26.68 60.44 46.97
N ASP A 471 -25.37 60.74 47.01
CA ASP A 471 -24.61 61.39 45.93
C ASP A 471 -24.57 60.63 44.59
N LEU A 472 -24.68 59.29 44.61
CA LEU A 472 -24.53 58.47 43.40
C LEU A 472 -25.63 58.72 42.36
N THR A 473 -26.79 59.21 42.79
CA THR A 473 -27.98 59.40 41.94
C THR A 473 -27.84 60.52 40.90
N ALA A 474 -26.96 61.49 41.13
CA ALA A 474 -26.87 62.71 40.31
C ALA A 474 -26.19 62.53 38.94
N LYS A 475 -25.57 61.38 38.65
CA LYS A 475 -24.76 61.16 37.43
C LYS A 475 -25.53 60.62 36.21
N GLN A 476 -26.75 60.11 36.39
CA GLN A 476 -27.48 59.36 35.35
C GLN A 476 -28.00 60.24 34.19
N ILE A 477 -28.24 61.54 34.42
CA ILE A 477 -29.08 62.39 33.56
C ILE A 477 -28.37 62.88 32.28
N ASN A 478 -27.04 62.93 32.25
CA ASN A 478 -26.29 63.68 31.23
C ASN A 478 -25.98 62.93 29.93
N LEU A 479 -26.49 61.70 29.74
CA LEU A 479 -26.18 60.87 28.56
C LEU A 479 -27.22 61.00 27.42
N GLU A 480 -28.45 61.36 27.75
CA GLU A 480 -29.64 61.17 26.88
C GLU A 480 -29.83 62.26 25.79
N THR A 481 -28.94 63.26 25.72
CA THR A 481 -29.16 64.49 24.92
C THR A 481 -28.48 64.49 23.54
N ALA A 482 -27.60 63.53 23.25
CA ALA A 482 -26.65 63.64 22.13
C ALA A 482 -27.15 63.13 20.75
N GLU A 483 -28.12 62.22 20.71
CA GLU A 483 -28.35 61.35 19.53
C GLU A 483 -29.25 61.96 18.42
N LYS A 484 -29.76 63.19 18.56
CA LYS A 484 -30.89 63.71 17.76
C LYS A 484 -30.57 64.53 16.49
N THR A 485 -29.30 64.73 16.11
CA THR A 485 -28.91 65.80 15.17
C THR A 485 -28.46 65.38 13.76
N LEU A 486 -28.33 64.09 13.44
CA LEU A 486 -27.63 63.63 12.21
C LEU A 486 -28.51 63.39 10.96
N SER A 487 -29.83 63.60 11.00
CA SER A 487 -30.75 63.02 9.99
C SER A 487 -31.10 63.90 8.77
N THR A 488 -30.51 65.09 8.59
CA THR A 488 -31.20 66.19 7.85
C THR A 488 -30.54 66.68 6.55
N LEU A 489 -29.52 65.99 5.99
CA LEU A 489 -28.60 66.59 5.00
C LEU A 489 -28.67 66.04 3.54
N THR A 490 -29.57 65.11 3.23
CA THR A 490 -29.49 64.27 2.01
C THR A 490 -30.21 64.82 0.75
N ALA A 491 -30.75 66.06 0.77
CA ALA A 491 -31.87 66.44 -0.11
C ALA A 491 -31.60 67.45 -1.26
N CYS A 492 -30.36 67.72 -1.67
CA CYS A 492 -30.03 68.96 -2.41
C CYS A 492 -29.36 68.79 -3.81
N LEU A 493 -29.62 67.70 -4.55
CA LEU A 493 -28.79 67.32 -5.74
C LEU A 493 -29.47 67.26 -7.12
N GLN A 494 -30.75 67.64 -7.28
CA GLN A 494 -31.56 67.29 -8.48
C GLN A 494 -31.86 68.42 -9.49
N GLU A 495 -31.18 69.57 -9.47
CA GLU A 495 -31.66 70.80 -10.15
C GLU A 495 -30.83 71.32 -11.37
N LYS A 496 -30.09 70.47 -12.11
CA LYS A 496 -29.03 70.96 -13.03
C LYS A 496 -29.11 70.70 -14.54
N GLU A 497 -30.06 69.92 -15.07
CA GLU A 497 -29.95 69.36 -16.44
C GLU A 497 -30.57 70.17 -17.62
N ARG A 498 -31.11 71.37 -17.40
CA ARG A 498 -32.13 71.96 -18.31
C ARG A 498 -31.66 73.10 -19.26
N ALA A 499 -30.55 72.94 -20.01
CA ALA A 499 -29.92 74.08 -20.72
C ALA A 499 -29.17 73.78 -22.06
N LEU A 500 -29.78 73.11 -23.05
CA LEU A 500 -29.06 72.65 -24.27
C LEU A 500 -29.69 72.90 -25.66
N GLU A 501 -30.80 73.65 -25.76
CA GLU A 501 -31.70 73.60 -26.95
C GLU A 501 -31.35 74.56 -28.13
N ASP A 502 -30.64 75.67 -27.90
CA ASP A 502 -30.78 76.89 -28.75
C ASP A 502 -29.95 76.98 -30.05
N THR A 503 -29.08 76.03 -30.40
CA THR A 503 -28.01 76.24 -31.41
C THR A 503 -28.35 76.01 -32.89
N SER A 504 -29.62 75.76 -33.25
CA SER A 504 -29.97 75.01 -34.49
C SER A 504 -30.33 75.81 -35.78
N LYS A 505 -30.18 77.15 -35.84
CA LYS A 505 -30.95 77.98 -36.81
C LYS A 505 -30.23 78.72 -37.97
N GLU A 506 -28.89 78.80 -38.02
CA GLU A 506 -28.20 79.80 -38.90
C GLU A 506 -27.96 79.38 -40.37
N ILE A 507 -27.96 78.09 -40.71
CA ILE A 507 -27.24 77.55 -41.89
C ILE A 507 -27.83 77.89 -43.29
N LYS A 508 -29.07 78.37 -43.42
CA LYS A 508 -29.85 78.27 -44.68
C LYS A 508 -29.64 79.33 -45.79
N LYS A 509 -28.66 80.24 -45.71
CA LYS A 509 -28.71 81.52 -46.46
C LYS A 509 -27.92 81.65 -47.79
N LEU A 510 -26.95 80.79 -48.10
CA LEU A 510 -25.88 81.12 -49.09
C LEU A 510 -26.03 80.59 -50.55
N HIS A 511 -27.13 79.92 -50.91
CA HIS A 511 -27.13 79.02 -52.08
C HIS A 511 -27.50 79.62 -53.47
N SER A 512 -27.60 80.96 -53.64
CA SER A 512 -28.46 81.55 -54.70
C SER A 512 -27.81 82.38 -55.82
N GLN A 513 -26.48 82.39 -55.99
CA GLN A 513 -25.80 83.35 -56.91
C GLN A 513 -25.15 82.78 -58.20
N LEU A 514 -25.20 81.47 -58.47
CA LEU A 514 -24.36 80.84 -59.51
C LEU A 514 -24.88 80.96 -60.98
N GLY A 515 -26.12 81.41 -61.19
CA GLY A 515 -26.89 81.06 -62.40
C GLY A 515 -26.68 81.85 -63.71
N SER A 516 -25.99 83.00 -63.71
CA SER A 516 -26.13 83.99 -64.81
C SER A 516 -25.10 83.92 -65.95
N ARG A 517 -24.09 83.04 -65.89
CA ARG A 517 -22.85 83.18 -66.71
C ARG A 517 -22.78 82.30 -67.97
N MET A 518 -23.89 81.72 -68.45
CA MET A 518 -23.87 80.52 -69.31
C MET A 518 -24.36 80.71 -70.77
N GLN A 519 -24.66 81.94 -71.24
CA GLN A 519 -25.38 82.14 -72.53
C GLN A 519 -24.58 82.70 -73.72
N GLU A 520 -23.37 83.24 -73.54
CA GLU A 520 -22.62 83.87 -74.65
C GLU A 520 -21.87 82.88 -75.57
N LEU A 521 -21.74 81.61 -75.16
CA LEU A 521 -20.94 80.59 -75.85
C LEU A 521 -21.55 80.02 -77.15
N GLN A 522 -22.76 80.47 -77.54
CA GLN A 522 -23.61 79.75 -78.50
C GLN A 522 -23.31 80.05 -79.98
N HIS A 523 -22.60 81.13 -80.33
CA HIS A 523 -22.66 81.70 -81.69
C HIS A 523 -21.46 81.41 -82.62
N LEU A 524 -20.40 80.75 -82.14
CA LEU A 524 -19.23 80.37 -82.97
C LEU A 524 -19.42 79.04 -83.74
N LYS A 525 -20.58 78.39 -83.60
CA LYS A 525 -20.76 76.96 -83.87
C LYS A 525 -21.02 76.58 -85.34
N ASN A 526 -21.44 77.51 -86.20
CA ASN A 526 -22.13 77.14 -87.45
C ASN A 526 -21.22 77.09 -88.71
N GLU A 527 -19.96 77.52 -88.62
CA GLU A 527 -19.01 77.50 -89.76
C GLU A 527 -18.11 76.24 -89.75
N GLU A 528 -18.06 75.53 -88.62
CA GLU A 528 -17.22 74.35 -88.36
C GLU A 528 -17.68 73.11 -89.17
N ASP A 529 -19.00 72.94 -89.31
CA ASP A 529 -19.67 71.75 -89.86
C ASP A 529 -19.21 71.33 -91.27
N ARG A 530 -18.72 72.28 -92.09
CA ARG A 530 -18.37 72.02 -93.51
C ARG A 530 -16.94 71.55 -93.75
N LEU A 531 -16.01 71.82 -92.83
CA LEU A 531 -14.69 71.17 -92.84
C LEU A 531 -14.71 69.86 -92.06
N HIS A 532 -15.55 69.79 -91.02
CA HIS A 532 -15.69 68.60 -90.18
C HIS A 532 -16.02 67.34 -90.99
N ASN A 533 -16.80 67.43 -92.09
CA ASN A 533 -17.33 66.26 -92.79
C ASN A 533 -16.36 65.53 -93.77
N VAL A 534 -15.19 66.10 -94.07
CA VAL A 534 -14.12 65.39 -94.81
C VAL A 534 -13.00 64.98 -93.86
N GLN A 535 -12.77 65.78 -92.81
CA GLN A 535 -11.91 65.38 -91.71
C GLN A 535 -12.48 64.17 -90.96
N SER A 536 -13.80 64.07 -90.77
CA SER A 536 -14.47 62.95 -90.10
C SER A 536 -14.30 61.62 -90.83
N GLU A 537 -14.31 61.58 -92.16
CA GLU A 537 -14.07 60.34 -92.91
C GLU A 537 -12.62 59.83 -92.73
N CYS A 538 -11.65 60.77 -92.76
CA CYS A 538 -10.24 60.46 -92.58
C CYS A 538 -9.92 60.08 -91.12
N GLU A 539 -10.54 60.76 -90.15
CA GLU A 539 -10.50 60.40 -88.73
C GLU A 539 -11.22 59.08 -88.45
N THR A 540 -12.32 58.76 -89.13
CA THR A 540 -13.03 57.47 -88.98
C THR A 540 -12.15 56.30 -89.40
N LEU A 541 -11.44 56.40 -90.52
CA LEU A 541 -10.50 55.35 -90.94
C LEU A 541 -9.30 55.25 -89.99
N LYS A 542 -8.79 56.39 -89.49
CA LYS A 542 -7.70 56.42 -88.50
C LYS A 542 -8.13 55.84 -87.15
N LEU A 543 -9.37 56.10 -86.71
CA LEU A 543 -9.99 55.53 -85.53
C LEU A 543 -10.25 54.03 -85.71
N GLN A 544 -10.60 53.55 -86.92
CA GLN A 544 -10.68 52.11 -87.17
C GLN A 544 -9.32 51.42 -87.05
N VAL A 545 -8.23 52.02 -87.52
CA VAL A 545 -6.87 51.47 -87.33
C VAL A 545 -6.50 51.47 -85.85
N LEU A 546 -6.64 52.61 -85.16
CA LEU A 546 -6.37 52.73 -83.72
C LEU A 546 -7.24 51.79 -82.87
N GLU A 547 -8.49 51.52 -83.26
CA GLU A 547 -9.36 50.55 -82.58
C GLU A 547 -8.90 49.11 -82.83
N LYS A 548 -8.39 48.76 -84.02
CA LYS A 548 -7.76 47.45 -84.26
C LYS A 548 -6.47 47.30 -83.47
N GLU A 549 -5.64 48.33 -83.38
CA GLU A 549 -4.43 48.35 -82.54
C GLU A 549 -4.78 48.24 -81.05
N ARG A 550 -5.82 48.96 -80.58
CA ARG A 550 -6.34 48.85 -79.21
C ARG A 550 -6.90 47.46 -78.90
N ILE A 551 -7.57 46.82 -79.86
CA ILE A 551 -8.04 45.43 -79.73
C ILE A 551 -6.85 44.46 -79.66
N ILE A 552 -5.78 44.69 -80.43
CA ILE A 552 -4.53 43.91 -80.34
C ILE A 552 -3.84 44.12 -78.98
N GLU A 553 -3.75 45.34 -78.47
CA GLU A 553 -3.27 45.60 -77.10
C GLU A 553 -4.11 44.88 -76.04
N VAL A 554 -5.44 44.88 -76.18
CA VAL A 554 -6.34 44.18 -75.25
C VAL A 554 -6.10 42.68 -75.30
N PHE A 555 -5.94 42.09 -76.49
CA PHE A 555 -5.59 40.67 -76.61
C PHE A 555 -4.18 40.37 -76.08
N GLN A 556 -3.19 41.23 -76.29
CA GLN A 556 -1.85 41.05 -75.72
C GLN A 556 -1.90 41.09 -74.19
N LYS A 557 -2.55 42.11 -73.60
CA LYS A 557 -2.77 42.21 -72.16
C LYS A 557 -3.57 41.02 -71.61
N GLN A 558 -4.51 40.48 -72.39
CA GLN A 558 -5.25 39.26 -72.03
C GLN A 558 -4.36 38.01 -72.07
N ILE A 559 -3.46 37.89 -73.05
CA ILE A 559 -2.45 36.81 -73.13
C ILE A 559 -1.47 36.93 -71.95
N ASP A 560 -0.93 38.11 -71.68
CA ASP A 560 0.01 38.36 -70.59
C ASP A 560 -0.63 38.03 -69.22
N ASN A 561 -1.88 38.47 -69.00
CA ASN A 561 -2.66 38.10 -67.82
C ASN A 561 -2.90 36.58 -67.75
N MET A 562 -3.24 35.92 -68.87
CA MET A 562 -3.44 34.47 -68.90
C MET A 562 -2.14 33.71 -68.57
N THR A 563 -1.00 34.18 -69.09
CA THR A 563 0.33 33.64 -68.78
C THR A 563 0.71 33.86 -67.32
N GLN A 564 0.38 35.03 -66.74
CA GLN A 564 0.57 35.28 -65.31
C GLN A 564 -0.29 34.35 -64.46
N ILE A 565 -1.57 34.15 -64.81
CA ILE A 565 -2.49 33.25 -64.10
C ILE A 565 -1.98 31.80 -64.18
N VAL A 566 -1.63 31.30 -65.37
CA VAL A 566 -1.05 29.95 -65.53
C VAL A 566 0.27 29.81 -64.74
N GLY A 567 1.12 30.83 -64.75
CA GLY A 567 2.35 30.89 -63.95
C GLY A 567 2.13 31.05 -62.44
N GLN A 568 0.94 31.47 -61.99
CA GLN A 568 0.53 31.43 -60.58
C GLN A 568 -0.04 30.05 -60.24
N SER A 569 -0.98 29.51 -61.03
CA SER A 569 -1.54 28.16 -60.85
C SER A 569 -0.47 27.08 -60.84
N SER A 570 0.56 27.18 -61.69
CA SER A 570 1.70 26.25 -61.69
C SER A 570 2.53 26.33 -60.42
N ARG A 571 2.68 27.51 -59.80
CA ARG A 571 3.36 27.67 -58.49
C ARG A 571 2.50 27.15 -57.34
N THR A 572 1.19 27.40 -57.36
CA THR A 572 0.25 26.84 -56.37
C THR A 572 0.20 25.32 -56.45
N ALA A 573 0.16 24.74 -57.65
CA ALA A 573 0.24 23.29 -57.85
C ALA A 573 1.59 22.70 -57.36
N GLY A 574 2.70 23.41 -57.60
CA GLY A 574 4.01 23.04 -57.06
C GLY A 574 4.06 23.04 -55.53
N ALA A 575 3.46 24.06 -54.89
CA ALA A 575 3.35 24.12 -53.43
C ALA A 575 2.48 22.97 -52.89
N MET A 576 1.31 22.71 -53.48
CA MET A 576 0.43 21.60 -53.10
C MET A 576 1.09 20.22 -53.25
N GLU A 577 1.92 20.01 -54.27
CA GLU A 577 2.66 18.75 -54.45
C GLU A 577 3.79 18.58 -53.40
N VAL A 578 4.37 19.68 -52.91
CA VAL A 578 5.31 19.69 -51.77
C VAL A 578 4.59 19.41 -50.45
N GLU A 579 3.47 20.09 -50.17
CA GLU A 579 2.63 19.85 -48.98
C GLU A 579 2.16 18.38 -48.93
N LYS A 580 1.63 17.86 -50.05
CA LYS A 580 1.29 16.44 -50.24
C LYS A 580 2.47 15.52 -49.96
N SER A 581 3.66 15.84 -50.45
CA SER A 581 4.88 15.05 -50.19
C SER A 581 5.27 15.07 -48.69
N GLN A 582 5.08 16.21 -48.01
CA GLN A 582 5.31 16.33 -46.58
C GLN A 582 4.26 15.56 -45.76
N PHE A 583 2.97 15.66 -46.08
CA PHE A 583 1.93 14.85 -45.42
C PHE A 583 2.16 13.35 -45.64
N ILE A 584 2.63 12.92 -46.82
CA ILE A 584 3.03 11.52 -47.07
C ILE A 584 4.20 11.13 -46.15
N LYS A 585 5.19 12.00 -45.92
CA LYS A 585 6.27 11.74 -44.96
C LYS A 585 5.72 11.61 -43.53
N GLU A 586 4.93 12.59 -43.09
CA GLU A 586 4.35 12.62 -41.73
C GLU A 586 3.45 11.40 -41.47
N ILE A 587 2.64 10.97 -42.43
CA ILE A 587 1.84 9.73 -42.34
C ILE A 587 2.74 8.49 -42.16
N ASN A 588 3.88 8.42 -42.84
CA ASN A 588 4.82 7.31 -42.68
C ASN A 588 5.58 7.38 -41.34
N ASP A 589 5.97 8.58 -40.88
CA ASP A 589 6.62 8.78 -39.58
C ASP A 589 5.64 8.42 -38.43
N TRP A 590 4.37 8.82 -38.51
CA TRP A 590 3.30 8.39 -37.59
C TRP A 590 3.05 6.89 -37.64
N LYS A 591 3.05 6.28 -38.83
CA LYS A 591 2.88 4.82 -38.98
C LYS A 591 4.03 4.04 -38.36
N LEU A 592 5.27 4.53 -38.48
CA LEU A 592 6.43 3.97 -37.78
C LEU A 592 6.24 4.08 -36.26
N LYS A 593 5.82 5.26 -35.77
CA LYS A 593 5.58 5.51 -34.35
C LYS A 593 4.48 4.62 -33.75
N VAL A 594 3.43 4.33 -34.50
CA VAL A 594 2.37 3.40 -34.10
C VAL A 594 2.91 1.97 -33.96
N GLU A 595 3.74 1.50 -34.88
CA GLU A 595 4.31 0.15 -34.81
C GLU A 595 5.35 0.04 -33.66
N GLU A 596 6.16 1.08 -33.41
CA GLU A 596 7.02 1.16 -32.21
C GLU A 596 6.21 1.09 -30.90
N LEU A 597 5.12 1.86 -30.81
CA LEU A 597 4.25 1.87 -29.62
C LEU A 597 3.53 0.54 -29.41
N LYS A 598 3.20 -0.16 -30.51
CA LYS A 598 2.61 -1.51 -30.49
C LYS A 598 3.61 -2.54 -29.99
N VAL A 599 4.84 -2.56 -30.51
CA VAL A 599 5.92 -3.42 -29.96
C VAL A 599 6.15 -3.13 -28.47
N ALA A 600 6.20 -1.85 -28.09
CA ALA A 600 6.37 -1.45 -26.69
C ALA A 600 5.17 -1.84 -25.81
N LYS A 601 3.93 -1.87 -26.32
CA LYS A 601 2.75 -2.40 -25.62
C LYS A 601 2.88 -3.91 -25.43
N ASP A 602 3.19 -4.64 -26.50
CA ASP A 602 3.22 -6.10 -26.49
C ASP A 602 4.35 -6.62 -25.56
N GLU A 603 5.49 -5.92 -25.48
CA GLU A 603 6.52 -6.15 -24.45
C GLU A 603 6.02 -5.94 -23.00
N LYS A 604 5.13 -4.97 -22.77
CA LYS A 604 4.56 -4.70 -21.44
C LYS A 604 3.55 -5.76 -21.05
N GLU A 605 2.71 -6.21 -21.97
CA GLU A 605 1.74 -7.29 -21.75
C GLU A 605 2.46 -8.62 -21.46
N ALA A 606 3.49 -8.97 -22.24
CA ALA A 606 4.32 -10.14 -21.94
C ALA A 606 4.94 -10.08 -20.53
N ARG A 607 5.37 -8.90 -20.08
CA ARG A 607 5.94 -8.69 -18.75
C ARG A 607 4.90 -8.61 -17.63
N ILE A 608 3.66 -8.24 -17.92
CA ILE A 608 2.53 -8.37 -16.99
C ILE A 608 2.26 -9.86 -16.75
N HIS A 609 2.16 -10.67 -17.80
CA HIS A 609 1.95 -12.11 -17.68
C HIS A 609 3.10 -12.84 -16.94
N GLU A 610 4.35 -12.41 -17.10
CA GLU A 610 5.48 -12.91 -16.29
C GLU A 610 5.27 -12.65 -14.78
N LEU A 611 4.79 -11.44 -14.44
CA LEU A 611 4.52 -11.04 -13.05
C LEU A 611 3.28 -11.72 -12.47
N GLU A 612 2.24 -11.94 -13.27
CA GLU A 612 1.03 -12.68 -12.89
C GLU A 612 1.34 -14.16 -12.61
N ALA A 613 2.16 -14.80 -13.46
CA ALA A 613 2.62 -16.18 -13.24
C ALA A 613 3.45 -16.28 -11.95
N ARG A 614 4.34 -15.32 -11.70
CA ARG A 614 5.18 -15.28 -10.51
C ARG A 614 4.40 -14.96 -9.23
N LEU A 615 3.38 -14.10 -9.30
CA LEU A 615 2.41 -13.89 -8.22
C LEU A 615 1.68 -15.19 -7.88
N SER A 616 1.20 -15.90 -8.91
CA SER A 616 0.52 -17.19 -8.77
C SER A 616 1.38 -18.25 -8.07
N GLU A 617 2.68 -18.29 -8.39
CA GLU A 617 3.64 -19.20 -7.74
C GLU A 617 3.89 -18.83 -6.26
N LEU A 618 4.09 -17.54 -5.96
CA LEU A 618 4.26 -17.03 -4.60
C LEU A 618 3.00 -17.23 -3.74
N GLU A 619 1.81 -17.09 -4.32
CA GLU A 619 0.54 -17.32 -3.62
C GLU A 619 0.34 -18.81 -3.31
N LEU A 620 0.74 -19.70 -4.22
CA LEU A 620 0.80 -21.15 -3.97
C LEU A 620 1.84 -21.52 -2.89
N GLU A 621 2.99 -20.85 -2.84
CA GLU A 621 3.98 -21.03 -1.77
C GLU A 621 3.44 -20.56 -0.41
N LYS A 622 2.83 -19.38 -0.36
CA LYS A 622 2.12 -18.82 0.80
C LYS A 622 1.07 -19.80 1.33
N VAL A 623 0.26 -20.42 0.46
CA VAL A 623 -0.72 -21.45 0.87
C VAL A 623 -0.04 -22.69 1.46
N LYS A 624 1.05 -23.20 0.85
CA LYS A 624 1.83 -24.32 1.42
C LYS A 624 2.37 -23.99 2.81
N LEU A 625 2.97 -22.81 2.99
CA LEU A 625 3.50 -22.34 4.27
C LEU A 625 2.41 -22.17 5.32
N VAL A 626 1.25 -21.59 4.97
CA VAL A 626 0.10 -21.49 5.86
C VAL A 626 -0.37 -22.88 6.30
N ASN A 627 -0.53 -23.83 5.39
CA ASN A 627 -0.94 -25.20 5.71
C ASN A 627 0.05 -25.85 6.70
N THR A 628 1.36 -25.81 6.41
CA THR A 628 2.42 -26.31 7.31
C THR A 628 2.39 -25.65 8.69
N CYS A 629 2.10 -24.34 8.76
CA CYS A 629 1.92 -23.63 10.03
C CYS A 629 0.66 -24.07 10.79
N THR A 630 -0.47 -24.33 10.11
CA THR A 630 -1.68 -24.86 10.77
C THR A 630 -1.48 -26.28 11.31
N GLU A 631 -0.71 -27.11 10.61
CA GLU A 631 -0.36 -28.47 11.06
C GLU A 631 0.55 -28.45 12.29
N ARG A 632 1.58 -27.59 12.29
CA ARG A 632 2.44 -27.35 13.46
C ARG A 632 1.65 -26.80 14.65
N LEU A 633 0.70 -25.89 14.41
CA LEU A 633 -0.18 -25.35 15.45
C LEU A 633 -1.12 -26.43 16.02
N ARG A 634 -1.60 -27.36 15.19
CA ARG A 634 -2.39 -28.52 15.65
C ARG A 634 -1.57 -29.39 16.59
N ALA A 635 -0.40 -29.87 16.14
CA ALA A 635 0.50 -30.69 16.96
C ALA A 635 0.95 -30.01 18.26
N LEU A 636 1.12 -28.68 18.26
CA LEU A 636 1.40 -27.90 19.47
C LEU A 636 0.23 -27.88 20.46
N ASN A 637 -1.02 -27.83 19.97
CA ASN A 637 -2.20 -27.93 20.82
C ASN A 637 -2.40 -29.36 21.35
N ASP A 638 -2.14 -30.38 20.53
CA ASP A 638 -2.24 -31.78 20.92
C ASP A 638 -1.22 -32.14 22.03
N THR A 639 0.04 -31.77 21.84
CA THR A 639 1.10 -31.95 22.86
C THR A 639 0.87 -31.09 24.11
N LYS A 640 0.23 -29.92 23.99
CA LYS A 640 -0.22 -29.14 25.15
C LYS A 640 -1.30 -29.89 25.93
N LEU A 641 -2.29 -30.48 25.24
CA LEU A 641 -3.37 -31.25 25.87
C LEU A 641 -2.82 -32.45 26.64
N GLU A 642 -1.90 -33.21 26.03
CA GLU A 642 -1.17 -34.32 26.67
C GLU A 642 -0.40 -33.84 27.92
N LYS A 643 0.34 -32.73 27.81
CA LYS A 643 1.04 -32.12 28.94
C LYS A 643 0.10 -31.59 30.03
N ASP A 644 -1.14 -31.22 29.72
CA ASP A 644 -2.15 -30.83 30.71
C ASP A 644 -2.81 -32.06 31.35
N GLN A 645 -3.02 -33.16 30.60
CA GLN A 645 -3.45 -34.46 31.12
C GLN A 645 -2.43 -35.04 32.12
N LEU A 646 -1.15 -35.13 31.73
CA LEU A 646 -0.06 -35.61 32.59
C LEU A 646 0.11 -34.76 33.86
N MET A 647 -0.19 -33.46 33.80
CA MET A 647 -0.17 -32.59 34.99
C MET A 647 -1.30 -32.95 35.97
N ASN A 648 -2.50 -33.24 35.45
CA ASN A 648 -3.64 -33.67 36.26
C ASN A 648 -3.39 -35.05 36.89
N GLU A 649 -2.81 -35.99 36.14
CA GLU A 649 -2.40 -37.31 36.67
C GLU A 649 -1.35 -37.18 37.78
N LEU A 650 -0.32 -36.35 37.57
CA LEU A 650 0.68 -36.04 38.59
C LEU A 650 0.06 -35.43 39.86
N GLN A 651 -0.93 -34.54 39.70
CA GLN A 651 -1.63 -33.92 40.82
C GLN A 651 -2.55 -34.92 41.55
N ALA A 652 -3.21 -35.84 40.83
CA ALA A 652 -3.96 -36.94 41.43
C ALA A 652 -3.03 -37.86 42.23
N SER A 653 -1.93 -38.35 41.63
CA SER A 653 -0.93 -39.19 42.32
C SER A 653 -0.32 -38.49 43.54
N ARG A 654 -0.10 -37.17 43.48
CA ARG A 654 0.38 -36.37 44.63
C ARG A 654 -0.66 -36.26 45.74
N SER A 655 -1.95 -36.25 45.40
CA SER A 655 -3.06 -36.21 46.36
C SER A 655 -3.26 -37.57 47.03
N GLU A 656 -3.13 -38.67 46.27
CA GLU A 656 -3.10 -40.04 46.81
C GLU A 656 -1.92 -40.24 47.76
N LEU A 657 -0.72 -39.76 47.40
CA LEU A 657 0.46 -39.78 48.27
C LEU A 657 0.27 -38.94 49.55
N ALA A 658 -0.47 -37.83 49.49
CA ALA A 658 -0.82 -37.05 50.67
C ALA A 658 -1.75 -37.83 51.60
N GLY A 659 -2.84 -38.42 51.08
CA GLY A 659 -3.76 -39.24 51.86
C GLY A 659 -3.11 -40.50 52.45
N LEU A 660 -2.17 -41.13 51.73
CA LEU A 660 -1.33 -42.21 52.27
C LEU A 660 -0.39 -41.72 53.40
N GLY A 661 0.11 -40.49 53.32
CA GLY A 661 0.90 -39.86 54.37
C GLY A 661 0.07 -39.55 55.63
N GLU A 662 -1.14 -39.03 55.46
CA GLU A 662 -2.10 -38.79 56.55
C GLU A 662 -2.48 -40.11 57.23
N GLY A 663 -2.84 -41.14 56.45
CA GLY A 663 -3.13 -42.49 56.96
C GLY A 663 -1.93 -43.15 57.67
N PHE A 664 -0.70 -42.85 57.28
CA PHE A 664 0.50 -43.30 57.99
C PHE A 664 0.68 -42.57 59.34
N GLU A 665 0.44 -41.26 59.40
CA GLU A 665 0.51 -40.49 60.66
C GLU A 665 -0.63 -40.83 61.63
N ASP A 666 -1.83 -41.13 61.12
CA ASP A 666 -2.94 -41.68 61.91
C ASP A 666 -2.59 -43.07 62.47
N LEU A 667 -2.11 -43.99 61.63
CA LEU A 667 -1.65 -45.32 62.07
C LEU A 667 -0.50 -45.23 63.09
N LYS A 668 0.41 -44.26 62.93
CA LYS A 668 1.50 -43.95 63.87
C LYS A 668 0.97 -43.39 65.19
N ARG A 669 -0.08 -42.55 65.16
CA ARG A 669 -0.79 -42.07 66.35
C ARG A 669 -1.48 -43.22 67.09
N ASP A 670 -2.12 -44.14 66.37
CA ASP A 670 -2.74 -45.35 66.93
C ASP A 670 -1.69 -46.28 67.55
N TYR A 671 -0.56 -46.53 66.88
CA TYR A 671 0.54 -47.30 67.46
C TYR A 671 1.11 -46.62 68.73
N GLN A 672 1.25 -45.30 68.74
CA GLN A 672 1.76 -44.57 69.90
C GLN A 672 0.74 -44.54 71.05
N GLY A 673 -0.55 -44.43 70.75
CA GLY A 673 -1.64 -44.65 71.70
C GLY A 673 -1.62 -46.07 72.27
N LYS A 674 -1.42 -47.09 71.44
CA LYS A 674 -1.30 -48.49 71.86
C LYS A 674 -0.06 -48.73 72.72
N ILE A 675 1.06 -48.08 72.43
CA ILE A 675 2.26 -48.10 73.28
C ILE A 675 1.96 -47.47 74.64
N GLU A 676 1.21 -46.37 74.69
CA GLU A 676 0.83 -45.72 75.95
C GLU A 676 -0.22 -46.54 76.73
N GLU A 677 -1.16 -47.22 76.07
CA GLU A 677 -2.03 -48.23 76.70
C GLU A 677 -1.25 -49.42 77.25
N LEU A 678 -0.26 -49.92 76.50
CA LEU A 678 0.63 -51.00 76.94
C LEU A 678 1.52 -50.56 78.11
N LYS A 679 1.95 -49.30 78.14
CA LYS A 679 2.68 -48.67 79.25
C LYS A 679 1.77 -48.48 80.47
N ASN A 680 0.51 -48.10 80.29
CA ASN A 680 -0.46 -47.94 81.38
C ASN A 680 -0.96 -49.28 81.94
N THR A 681 -1.17 -50.29 81.09
CA THR A 681 -1.42 -51.67 81.53
C THR A 681 -0.19 -52.27 82.21
N ALA A 682 1.03 -52.04 81.70
CA ALA A 682 2.27 -52.44 82.36
C ALA A 682 2.47 -51.71 83.71
N ASN A 683 2.14 -50.43 83.83
CA ASN A 683 2.19 -49.69 85.09
C ASN A 683 1.14 -50.21 86.10
N ARG A 684 -0.08 -50.54 85.65
CA ARG A 684 -1.10 -51.22 86.47
C ARG A 684 -0.65 -52.61 86.90
N LEU A 685 -0.11 -53.41 85.99
CA LEU A 685 0.50 -54.71 86.29
C LEU A 685 1.73 -54.57 87.21
N LYS A 686 2.46 -53.46 87.17
CA LYS A 686 3.59 -53.15 88.06
C LYS A 686 3.13 -52.68 89.45
N MET A 687 1.96 -52.04 89.55
CA MET A 687 1.30 -51.78 90.84
C MET A 687 0.71 -53.06 91.43
N GLN A 688 0.06 -53.90 90.60
CA GLN A 688 -0.39 -55.24 91.00
C GLN A 688 0.80 -56.12 91.39
N LEU A 689 1.91 -56.07 90.66
CA LEU A 689 3.16 -56.74 91.03
C LEU A 689 3.71 -56.20 92.36
N LYS A 690 3.59 -54.89 92.65
CA LYS A 690 3.99 -54.34 93.97
C LYS A 690 3.05 -54.77 95.10
N SER A 691 1.74 -54.89 94.86
CA SER A 691 0.78 -55.46 95.82
C SER A 691 1.11 -56.92 96.06
N ALA A 692 1.15 -57.72 94.99
CA ALA A 692 1.56 -59.10 94.99
C ALA A 692 3.00 -59.31 95.49
N GLN A 693 3.87 -58.29 95.49
CA GLN A 693 5.21 -58.34 96.08
C GLN A 693 5.20 -58.01 97.59
N ALA A 694 4.28 -57.18 98.07
CA ALA A 694 4.02 -57.04 99.50
C ALA A 694 3.37 -58.33 100.07
N GLU A 695 2.40 -58.88 99.33
CA GLU A 695 1.81 -60.21 99.58
C GLU A 695 2.86 -61.34 99.43
N LEU A 696 3.85 -61.19 98.54
CA LEU A 696 4.98 -62.12 98.37
C LEU A 696 6.12 -61.89 99.37
N GLU A 697 6.21 -60.78 100.09
CA GLU A 697 7.03 -60.70 101.31
C GLU A 697 6.26 -61.24 102.54
N GLN A 698 4.96 -60.98 102.63
CA GLN A 698 4.06 -61.60 103.60
C GLN A 698 3.98 -63.12 103.43
N THR A 699 4.19 -63.65 102.21
CA THR A 699 4.35 -65.08 101.96
C THR A 699 5.80 -65.54 101.82
N ARG A 700 6.82 -64.73 101.54
CA ARG A 700 8.24 -65.14 101.68
C ARG A 700 8.65 -65.38 103.13
N THR A 701 8.02 -64.71 104.09
CA THR A 701 8.16 -65.08 105.50
C THR A 701 7.59 -66.47 105.81
N ALA A 702 6.72 -67.03 104.96
CA ALA A 702 6.22 -68.41 105.01
C ALA A 702 6.86 -69.36 103.96
N LEU A 703 7.45 -68.81 102.90
CA LEU A 703 7.98 -69.50 101.72
C LEU A 703 9.50 -69.34 101.59
N LYS A 704 10.19 -69.11 102.72
CA LYS A 704 11.63 -69.35 102.92
C LYS A 704 11.92 -70.86 103.00
N THR A 705 11.23 -71.63 102.16
CA THR A 705 10.82 -73.02 102.41
C THR A 705 10.76 -73.85 101.11
N MET A 706 10.78 -73.22 99.93
CA MET A 706 10.88 -73.90 98.63
C MET A 706 11.40 -72.96 97.53
N GLU A 707 12.31 -73.45 96.68
CA GLU A 707 12.89 -72.74 95.52
C GLU A 707 12.33 -73.27 94.19
N GLY A 708 12.57 -72.56 93.08
CA GLY A 708 12.84 -73.24 91.80
C GLY A 708 12.33 -72.62 90.49
N SER A 709 13.30 -72.34 89.59
CA SER A 709 13.21 -72.38 88.11
C SER A 709 12.59 -71.21 87.31
N ASP A 710 12.90 -71.21 86.00
CA ASP A 710 12.86 -70.10 85.04
C ASP A 710 12.38 -70.61 83.65
N GLY A 711 12.00 -69.69 82.73
CA GLY A 711 11.81 -70.02 81.32
C GLY A 711 11.11 -68.95 80.47
N ASN A 712 11.85 -67.96 79.96
CA ASN A 712 11.29 -66.94 79.03
C ASN A 712 12.10 -66.69 77.73
N ALA A 713 13.15 -67.46 77.45
CA ALA A 713 14.05 -67.22 76.31
C ALA A 713 13.40 -67.46 74.92
N MET A 714 12.50 -68.45 74.81
CA MET A 714 12.07 -69.00 73.52
C MET A 714 11.20 -68.05 72.67
N LYS A 715 10.47 -67.12 73.30
CA LYS A 715 9.61 -66.15 72.58
C LYS A 715 10.39 -65.09 71.79
N VAL A 716 11.57 -64.70 72.27
CA VAL A 716 12.37 -63.61 71.67
C VAL A 716 12.90 -64.03 70.29
N ALA A 717 13.44 -65.25 70.18
CA ALA A 717 13.98 -65.79 68.94
C ALA A 717 12.95 -65.82 67.79
N VAL A 718 11.71 -66.23 68.09
CA VAL A 718 10.62 -66.29 67.10
C VAL A 718 10.20 -64.89 66.61
N GLY A 719 10.25 -63.88 67.49
CA GLY A 719 10.01 -62.49 67.11
C GLY A 719 11.07 -61.96 66.14
N MET A 720 12.36 -62.19 66.45
CA MET A 720 13.48 -61.77 65.61
C MET A 720 13.43 -62.43 64.21
N GLN A 721 13.13 -63.73 64.14
CA GLN A 721 13.07 -64.46 62.86
C GLN A 721 12.03 -63.87 61.89
N LYS A 722 10.85 -63.48 62.39
CA LYS A 722 9.81 -62.85 61.54
C LYS A 722 10.25 -61.48 61.01
N GLN A 723 10.95 -60.69 61.83
CA GLN A 723 11.44 -59.37 61.45
C GLN A 723 12.55 -59.45 60.40
N ILE A 724 13.43 -60.47 60.49
CA ILE A 724 14.46 -60.77 59.48
C ILE A 724 13.81 -61.10 58.13
N THR A 725 12.81 -61.99 58.09
CA THR A 725 12.11 -62.34 56.83
C THR A 725 11.43 -61.12 56.20
N ALA A 726 10.76 -60.28 56.99
CA ALA A 726 10.13 -59.06 56.49
C ALA A 726 11.16 -58.06 55.92
N LYS A 727 12.32 -57.93 56.57
CA LYS A 727 13.42 -57.09 56.06
C LYS A 727 14.07 -57.67 54.81
N ARG A 728 14.11 -58.98 54.64
CA ARG A 728 14.59 -59.64 53.42
C ARG A 728 13.73 -59.27 52.21
N GLY A 729 12.40 -59.40 52.32
CA GLY A 729 11.49 -59.01 51.24
C GLY A 729 11.58 -57.54 50.83
N GLN A 730 11.88 -56.63 51.79
CA GLN A 730 12.15 -55.22 51.47
C GLN A 730 13.45 -55.03 50.68
N ILE A 731 14.51 -55.81 50.98
CA ILE A 731 15.77 -55.79 50.23
C ILE A 731 15.58 -56.33 48.82
N ASP A 732 14.91 -57.47 48.66
CA ASP A 732 14.74 -58.13 47.37
C ASP A 732 13.87 -57.26 46.41
N ALA A 733 12.87 -56.54 46.94
CA ALA A 733 12.09 -55.54 46.21
C ALA A 733 12.91 -54.30 45.80
N LEU A 734 13.78 -53.80 46.68
CA LEU A 734 14.69 -52.69 46.35
C LEU A 734 15.73 -53.08 45.30
N GLN A 735 16.29 -54.29 45.38
CA GLN A 735 17.20 -54.83 44.36
C GLN A 735 16.51 -54.94 42.98
N SER A 736 15.26 -55.37 42.96
CA SER A 736 14.46 -55.42 41.73
C SER A 736 14.25 -54.02 41.12
N LYS A 737 14.01 -52.99 41.96
CA LYS A 737 13.86 -51.61 41.50
C LYS A 737 15.18 -50.97 41.07
N ILE A 738 16.30 -51.31 41.71
CA ILE A 738 17.65 -50.92 41.27
C ILE A 738 17.92 -51.48 39.87
N LYS A 739 17.70 -52.78 39.65
CA LYS A 739 17.92 -53.42 38.35
C LYS A 739 17.08 -52.79 37.23
N PHE A 740 15.82 -52.44 37.50
CA PHE A 740 14.99 -51.71 36.54
C PHE A 740 15.55 -50.31 36.19
N LEU A 741 16.07 -49.58 37.18
CA LEU A 741 16.69 -48.27 36.96
C LEU A 741 18.04 -48.38 36.23
N GLU A 742 18.81 -49.44 36.48
CA GLU A 742 20.02 -49.77 35.72
C GLU A 742 19.68 -50.08 34.26
N GLU A 743 18.70 -50.95 34.00
CA GLU A 743 18.21 -51.27 32.65
C GLU A 743 17.72 -50.01 31.92
N ALA A 744 16.92 -49.16 32.59
CA ALA A 744 16.47 -47.88 32.06
C ALA A 744 17.64 -46.92 31.74
N MET A 745 18.64 -46.80 32.63
CA MET A 745 19.85 -46.02 32.35
C MET A 745 20.64 -46.56 31.17
N THR A 746 20.79 -47.88 31.03
CA THR A 746 21.48 -48.45 29.85
C THR A 746 20.72 -48.21 28.54
N ASN A 747 19.39 -48.13 28.58
CA ASN A 747 18.59 -47.83 27.38
C ASN A 747 18.67 -46.34 27.02
N ALA A 748 18.52 -45.44 27.98
CA ALA A 748 18.73 -43.99 27.76
C ALA A 748 20.16 -43.67 27.28
N ALA A 749 21.17 -44.44 27.73
CA ALA A 749 22.54 -44.32 27.24
C ALA A 749 22.71 -44.74 25.77
N LYS A 750 22.00 -45.79 25.31
CA LYS A 750 21.98 -46.23 23.89
C LYS A 750 21.28 -45.19 23.02
N GLU A 751 20.12 -44.68 23.45
CA GLU A 751 19.37 -43.64 22.74
C GLU A 751 20.20 -42.35 22.58
N LYS A 752 20.86 -41.91 23.66
CA LYS A 752 21.81 -40.79 23.63
C LYS A 752 23.03 -41.02 22.73
N HIS A 753 23.41 -42.28 22.48
CA HIS A 753 24.46 -42.63 21.51
C HIS A 753 23.94 -42.48 20.08
N TYR A 754 22.79 -43.10 19.78
CA TYR A 754 22.13 -43.03 18.48
C TYR A 754 21.90 -41.57 18.02
N LEU A 755 21.31 -40.74 18.90
CA LEU A 755 21.06 -39.32 18.61
C LEU A 755 22.34 -38.51 18.38
N ARG A 756 23.47 -38.92 18.96
CA ARG A 756 24.78 -38.30 18.71
C ARG A 756 25.32 -38.70 17.34
N GLU A 757 25.21 -39.96 16.95
CA GLU A 757 25.62 -40.46 15.64
C GLU A 757 24.80 -39.82 14.52
N GLU A 758 23.48 -39.73 14.69
CA GLU A 758 22.57 -39.07 13.76
C GLU A 758 22.86 -37.56 13.62
N ASN A 759 23.06 -36.85 14.74
CA ASN A 759 23.45 -35.43 14.71
C ASN A 759 24.84 -35.21 14.07
N SER A 760 25.79 -36.13 14.30
CA SER A 760 27.11 -36.09 13.64
C SER A 760 27.00 -36.29 12.13
N LYS A 761 26.12 -37.18 11.68
CA LYS A 761 25.85 -37.41 10.26
C LYS A 761 25.19 -36.18 9.62
N LEU A 762 24.13 -35.64 10.23
CA LEU A 762 23.47 -34.42 9.75
C LEU A 762 24.43 -33.22 9.69
N SER A 763 25.36 -33.11 10.65
CA SER A 763 26.43 -32.09 10.63
C SER A 763 27.40 -32.28 9.46
N GLN A 764 27.73 -33.53 9.12
CA GLN A 764 28.57 -33.84 7.95
C GLN A 764 27.84 -33.55 6.63
N ASP A 765 26.57 -33.96 6.51
CA ASP A 765 25.73 -33.70 5.32
C ASP A 765 25.55 -32.17 5.09
N LEU A 766 25.32 -31.39 6.16
CA LEU A 766 25.29 -29.93 6.10
C LEU A 766 26.63 -29.33 5.65
N SER A 767 27.78 -29.89 6.08
CA SER A 767 29.10 -29.41 5.64
C SER A 767 29.34 -29.67 4.15
N TYR A 768 28.86 -30.81 3.63
CA TYR A 768 28.94 -31.15 2.21
C TYR A 768 28.08 -30.19 1.37
N VAL A 769 26.81 -29.98 1.75
CA VAL A 769 25.90 -29.04 1.06
C VAL A 769 26.45 -27.61 1.12
N THR A 770 27.09 -27.22 2.21
CA THR A 770 27.76 -25.90 2.33
C THR A 770 28.92 -25.79 1.34
N ALA A 771 29.78 -26.81 1.24
CA ALA A 771 30.89 -26.83 0.28
C ALA A 771 30.40 -26.78 -1.17
N GLU A 772 29.37 -27.58 -1.51
CA GLU A 772 28.77 -27.60 -2.85
C GLU A 772 28.14 -26.25 -3.22
N ASN A 773 27.44 -25.60 -2.29
CA ASN A 773 26.94 -24.23 -2.47
C ASN A 773 28.07 -23.22 -2.71
N THR A 774 29.21 -23.31 -2.01
CA THR A 774 30.36 -22.42 -2.28
C THR A 774 31.00 -22.66 -3.65
N LYS A 775 31.01 -23.91 -4.13
CA LYS A 775 31.47 -24.26 -5.49
C LYS A 775 30.54 -23.66 -6.55
N ILE A 776 29.22 -23.82 -6.40
CA ILE A 776 28.21 -23.26 -7.31
C ILE A 776 28.28 -21.73 -7.31
N ALA A 777 28.48 -21.08 -6.16
CA ALA A 777 28.66 -19.64 -6.07
C ALA A 777 29.91 -19.15 -6.84
N GLY A 778 31.02 -19.90 -6.79
CA GLY A 778 32.22 -19.62 -7.59
C GLY A 778 31.98 -19.79 -9.09
N GLU A 779 31.29 -20.85 -9.51
CA GLU A 779 30.93 -21.09 -10.91
C GLU A 779 29.99 -19.99 -11.46
N LEU A 780 29.04 -19.52 -10.65
CA LEU A 780 28.16 -18.39 -10.97
C LEU A 780 28.93 -17.07 -11.15
N GLU A 781 29.96 -16.80 -10.33
CA GLU A 781 30.77 -15.58 -10.50
C GLU A 781 31.66 -15.67 -11.76
N ILE A 782 32.17 -16.85 -12.10
CA ILE A 782 32.87 -17.07 -13.37
C ILE A 782 31.93 -16.78 -14.55
N LEU A 783 30.71 -17.33 -14.55
CA LEU A 783 29.72 -17.07 -15.60
C LEU A 783 29.31 -15.58 -15.66
N ARG A 784 29.18 -14.91 -14.50
CA ARG A 784 28.94 -13.46 -14.41
C ARG A 784 30.08 -12.65 -15.05
N SER A 785 31.33 -13.03 -14.81
CA SER A 785 32.50 -12.39 -15.42
C SER A 785 32.55 -12.57 -16.94
N GLN A 786 32.20 -13.76 -17.45
CA GLN A 786 32.11 -14.05 -18.88
C GLN A 786 30.99 -13.24 -19.56
N SER A 787 29.81 -13.18 -18.91
CA SER A 787 28.68 -12.37 -19.37
C SER A 787 29.05 -10.87 -19.45
N LYS A 788 29.75 -10.35 -18.44
CA LYS A 788 30.28 -8.97 -18.45
C LYS A 788 31.26 -8.75 -19.62
N HIS A 789 32.23 -9.64 -19.82
CA HIS A 789 33.18 -9.54 -20.92
C HIS A 789 32.50 -9.57 -22.30
N LEU A 790 31.49 -10.43 -22.51
CA LEU A 790 30.70 -10.45 -23.74
C LEU A 790 29.92 -9.13 -23.92
N LYS A 791 29.30 -8.61 -22.86
CA LYS A 791 28.58 -7.33 -22.87
C LYS A 791 29.50 -6.13 -23.14
N GLU A 792 30.78 -6.21 -22.77
CA GLU A 792 31.81 -5.23 -23.15
C GLU A 792 32.42 -5.44 -24.54
N LYS A 793 32.16 -6.59 -25.19
CA LYS A 793 32.61 -6.89 -26.56
C LYS A 793 31.57 -6.46 -27.61
N ILE A 794 30.29 -6.60 -27.30
CA ILE A 794 29.15 -6.19 -28.16
C ILE A 794 29.33 -4.75 -28.69
N PRO A 795 29.47 -3.68 -27.87
CA PRO A 795 29.60 -2.30 -28.37
C PRO A 795 30.87 -2.05 -29.19
N LYS A 796 31.93 -2.85 -28.98
CA LYS A 796 33.15 -2.79 -29.80
C LYS A 796 32.93 -3.41 -31.18
N MET A 797 32.06 -4.41 -31.29
CA MET A 797 31.65 -5.01 -32.56
C MET A 797 30.61 -4.14 -33.29
N GLU A 798 29.67 -3.53 -32.56
CA GLU A 798 28.72 -2.54 -33.09
C GLU A 798 29.47 -1.34 -33.68
N THR A 799 30.38 -0.71 -32.92
CA THR A 799 31.23 0.40 -33.41
C THR A 799 32.05 0.01 -34.65
N ALA A 800 32.52 -1.25 -34.73
CA ALA A 800 33.26 -1.74 -35.90
C ALA A 800 32.35 -1.97 -37.11
N LEU A 801 31.11 -2.43 -36.89
CA LEU A 801 30.10 -2.61 -37.92
C LEU A 801 29.60 -1.27 -38.47
N ASP A 802 29.34 -0.30 -37.61
CA ASP A 802 28.98 1.08 -38.01
C ASP A 802 30.10 1.71 -38.84
N LYS A 803 31.36 1.52 -38.43
CA LYS A 803 32.52 2.01 -39.18
C LYS A 803 32.66 1.33 -40.55
N ALA A 804 32.38 0.03 -40.65
CA ALA A 804 32.35 -0.67 -41.94
C ALA A 804 31.17 -0.20 -42.82
N SER A 805 30.00 0.04 -42.22
CA SER A 805 28.82 0.59 -42.88
C SER A 805 29.10 1.99 -43.45
N MET A 806 29.79 2.86 -42.70
CA MET A 806 30.24 4.18 -43.16
C MET A 806 31.22 4.13 -44.34
N GLN A 807 31.99 3.04 -44.51
CA GLN A 807 32.86 2.83 -45.67
C GLN A 807 32.15 2.15 -46.85
N PHE A 808 30.94 1.62 -46.67
CA PHE A 808 30.19 0.96 -47.73
C PHE A 808 29.84 1.90 -48.90
N PRO A 809 29.37 3.15 -48.70
CA PRO A 809 29.17 4.12 -49.79
C PRO A 809 30.45 4.48 -50.55
N GLU A 810 31.60 4.53 -49.87
CA GLU A 810 32.90 4.81 -50.50
C GLU A 810 33.31 3.65 -51.42
N CYS A 811 33.18 2.41 -50.96
CA CYS A 811 33.35 1.21 -51.77
C CYS A 811 32.36 1.17 -52.96
N GLN A 812 31.08 1.48 -52.74
CA GLN A 812 30.05 1.54 -53.78
C GLN A 812 30.40 2.58 -54.87
N CYS A 813 30.91 3.74 -54.47
CA CYS A 813 31.37 4.80 -55.38
C CYS A 813 32.57 4.35 -56.22
N ILE A 814 33.56 3.68 -55.60
CA ILE A 814 34.72 3.12 -56.32
C ILE A 814 34.27 2.08 -57.36
N ILE A 815 33.32 1.19 -57.00
CA ILE A 815 32.76 0.21 -57.92
C ILE A 815 32.06 0.89 -59.11
N GLN A 816 31.17 1.86 -58.86
CA GLN A 816 30.51 2.61 -59.95
C GLN A 816 31.50 3.35 -60.86
N CYS A 817 32.59 3.90 -60.32
CA CYS A 817 33.65 4.51 -61.13
C CYS A 817 34.36 3.49 -62.02
N GLN A 818 34.64 2.28 -61.51
CA GLN A 818 35.23 1.19 -62.28
C GLN A 818 34.28 0.65 -63.35
N GLU A 819 32.99 0.51 -63.04
CA GLU A 819 31.96 0.11 -64.00
C GLU A 819 31.82 1.13 -65.15
N GLN A 820 31.81 2.43 -64.84
CA GLN A 820 31.81 3.49 -65.85
C GLN A 820 33.08 3.47 -66.71
N GLN A 821 34.26 3.24 -66.13
CA GLN A 821 35.50 3.08 -66.91
C GLN A 821 35.44 1.84 -67.81
N ALA A 822 35.00 0.68 -67.30
CA ALA A 822 34.84 -0.54 -68.08
C ALA A 822 33.83 -0.35 -69.23
N MET A 823 32.73 0.37 -68.99
CA MET A 823 31.76 0.72 -70.04
C MET A 823 32.35 1.67 -71.08
N ARG A 824 33.14 2.68 -70.68
CA ARG A 824 33.89 3.53 -71.62
C ARG A 824 34.89 2.75 -72.46
N PHE A 825 35.68 1.84 -71.87
CA PHE A 825 36.62 0.99 -72.61
C PHE A 825 35.89 0.06 -73.59
N ARG A 826 34.73 -0.51 -73.21
CA ARG A 826 33.90 -1.31 -74.14
C ARG A 826 33.32 -0.46 -75.28
N LEU A 827 32.88 0.76 -75.02
CA LEU A 827 32.39 1.69 -76.05
C LEU A 827 33.53 2.10 -77.00
N GLN A 828 34.70 2.45 -76.47
CA GLN A 828 35.90 2.79 -77.24
C GLN A 828 36.30 1.63 -78.16
N HIS A 829 36.45 0.42 -77.63
CA HIS A 829 36.70 -0.79 -78.43
C HIS A 829 35.59 -1.06 -79.48
N THR A 830 34.34 -0.66 -79.23
CA THR A 830 33.24 -0.83 -80.20
C THR A 830 33.28 0.24 -81.31
N LEU A 831 33.96 1.36 -81.08
CA LEU A 831 34.26 2.38 -82.10
C LEU A 831 35.52 2.02 -82.89
N ASP A 832 36.59 1.55 -82.22
CA ASP A 832 37.88 1.19 -82.85
C ASP A 832 37.81 -0.08 -83.72
N VAL A 833 36.68 -0.79 -83.71
CA VAL A 833 36.38 -2.00 -84.52
C VAL A 833 35.39 -1.70 -85.65
N LYS A 834 35.02 -0.43 -85.88
CA LYS A 834 34.12 0.02 -86.96
C LYS A 834 34.84 0.82 -88.04
#